data_AF-A0A1P8KN11-F1
#
_entry.id   AF-A0A1P8KN11-F1
#
_cell.length_a   1.000
_cell.length_b   1.000
_cell.length_c   1.000
_cell.angle_alpha   90.00
_cell.angle_beta   90.00
_cell.angle_gamma   90.00
#
_symmetry.space_group_name_H-M   'P 1'
#
loop_
_entity.id
_entity.type
_entity.pdbx_description
1 polymer ?
#
loop_
_entity_poly.entity_id
_entity_poly.type
_entity_poly.pdbx_seq_one_letter_code
_entity_poly.pdbx_strand_id
1 'polypeptide(L)'
;MKILNSLILSTITAGLLIGCGGGGSDGSSSSSITSSTGTLIDNTVSGVKYINGSDTGFTDTDGKFPYTSGLVEFYLGGIKIGELNSMTSDNKVFLQDLIGLERTNTTDSKLLKIANLLQSLDSDPLTDEIEILKSDFDKFESSTQSIDALDVNTVLTNNGFTPLSDEDVKTHIENSLKQFGEISDTTEPELISSSIVNGTFGVSIKQSIVLTFSETIPKEYITNEYFILTNDLNSSNVDIKIEAKNKVITITPRSDLDYSQSYEFVISSKLKDFAGNTLSNDGGNTDILIEFLVQDEPDTIAPVFTSQSSISVDENQTSALTVTATDNSSIIYGLSGLDATSFRINSITGEISFIISPDYETKNLYSIDAIATDSSNNQSTQNITLHINDVNEIIPDTTAPTLSSTNKTFRTIVGTSLAYESVTATDNNDNITVSSHEIVDFNTAGIYEIEYSATDSSSNKSSIIHTYEVYDIVNSDITGKTWLDRNIGAKEVCNDISNIYNCIGDYFQWGRSSDGHEKTSSPISSSYSGPLATTLYNLDNTFIRSDSDWIIGGVDSDGSLRSDFWSQTDGTSVCPSGFRIPTNEELRFELVTEDIRINTSSIYSMVLGKTDVFNSFLKLPSGGMRWRQSGTVLQFGHYGYYWTNKGMLYFSDDLISSMSKATDYARGMNIRCIKDDAIVYEPNDYSSILPMEEVGSSKSISSATINTTTTVTLAAGSQLYFKVSNILNRNFIVNKFEIKSYYNNVETIRSSTSDLALLNNGILEPYESIQLGYTLNNNETANYWTGIYTLVDSYTNETITRSFIWDGTNY
;
A
#
# COMPACT_ATOMS: atom_id res chain seq x y z
N MET A 1 -81.85 -12.27 -6.23
CA MET A 1 -83.24 -12.07 -6.70
C MET A 1 -83.93 -13.42 -6.67
N LYS A 2 -85.04 -13.60 -5.95
CA LYS A 2 -85.78 -14.88 -5.80
C LYS A 2 -87.30 -14.60 -5.69
N ILE A 3 -88.07 -15.69 -5.76
CA ILE A 3 -89.51 -15.87 -5.41
C ILE A 3 -90.53 -15.72 -6.56
N LEU A 4 -91.47 -16.69 -6.59
CA LEU A 4 -92.61 -16.95 -7.51
C LEU A 4 -92.19 -17.39 -8.94
N ASN A 5 -92.64 -18.53 -9.51
CA ASN A 5 -93.67 -19.53 -9.15
C ASN A 5 -93.35 -20.86 -9.89
N SER A 6 -93.97 -22.04 -9.69
CA SER A 6 -95.15 -22.47 -8.89
C SER A 6 -95.03 -23.94 -8.39
N LEU A 7 -96.15 -24.52 -7.92
CA LEU A 7 -96.40 -25.95 -7.62
C LEU A 7 -96.47 -26.79 -8.93
N ILE A 8 -96.30 -28.13 -8.94
CA ILE A 8 -97.16 -29.23 -8.39
C ILE A 8 -96.24 -30.47 -8.20
N LEU A 9 -96.03 -31.07 -7.01
CA LEU A 9 -96.91 -31.87 -6.14
C LEU A 9 -97.58 -33.10 -6.78
N SER A 10 -96.96 -34.29 -6.69
CA SER A 10 -97.67 -35.49 -6.20
C SER A 10 -96.69 -36.53 -5.65
N THR A 11 -97.09 -37.21 -4.59
CA THR A 11 -96.35 -38.29 -3.94
C THR A 11 -97.25 -39.53 -3.81
N ILE A 12 -96.61 -40.70 -3.64
CA ILE A 12 -97.12 -41.88 -2.92
C ILE A 12 -98.07 -42.86 -3.68
N THR A 13 -97.41 -43.92 -4.17
CA THR A 13 -97.73 -45.37 -4.03
C THR A 13 -98.95 -46.05 -4.65
N ALA A 14 -98.66 -47.32 -5.01
CA ALA A 14 -99.50 -48.51 -4.89
C ALA A 14 -100.62 -48.76 -5.92
N GLY A 15 -100.30 -49.67 -6.86
CA GLY A 15 -101.27 -50.41 -7.66
C GLY A 15 -100.73 -51.80 -7.99
N LEU A 16 -101.02 -52.80 -7.14
CA LEU A 16 -100.91 -54.22 -7.53
C LEU A 16 -101.78 -54.47 -8.75
N LEU A 17 -101.36 -55.39 -9.64
CA LEU A 17 -102.32 -56.21 -10.39
C LEU A 17 -101.78 -57.63 -10.60
N ILE A 18 -102.38 -58.56 -9.86
CA ILE A 18 -102.31 -60.01 -10.11
C ILE A 18 -103.56 -60.39 -10.90
N GLY A 19 -103.37 -61.16 -11.98
CA GLY A 19 -104.20 -62.35 -12.21
C GLY A 19 -105.46 -62.28 -13.10
N CYS A 20 -105.34 -63.01 -14.21
CA CYS A 20 -106.30 -64.03 -14.69
C CYS A 20 -107.58 -63.63 -15.47
N GLY A 21 -107.74 -64.31 -16.62
CA GLY A 21 -108.98 -64.38 -17.43
C GLY A 21 -109.00 -63.43 -18.64
N GLY A 22 -109.33 -63.85 -19.86
CA GLY A 22 -109.52 -65.20 -20.39
C GLY A 22 -110.29 -65.20 -21.73
N GLY A 23 -109.90 -66.09 -22.66
CA GLY A 23 -110.77 -66.65 -23.71
C GLY A 23 -111.08 -65.84 -24.99
N GLY A 24 -110.63 -66.36 -26.14
CA GLY A 24 -111.42 -66.40 -27.38
C GLY A 24 -111.07 -65.44 -28.53
N SER A 25 -110.67 -66.00 -29.69
CA SER A 25 -110.91 -65.56 -31.10
C SER A 25 -110.83 -64.06 -31.46
N ASP A 26 -110.12 -63.61 -32.49
CA ASP A 26 -109.79 -64.25 -33.78
C ASP A 26 -108.43 -63.81 -34.35
N GLY A 27 -107.94 -64.55 -35.36
CA GLY A 27 -106.54 -64.49 -35.78
C GLY A 27 -106.14 -63.39 -36.76
N SER A 28 -104.88 -62.96 -36.63
CA SER A 28 -103.99 -62.77 -37.78
C SER A 28 -102.55 -62.99 -37.34
N SER A 29 -101.79 -63.80 -38.08
CA SER A 29 -100.40 -64.13 -37.74
C SER A 29 -99.45 -63.06 -38.27
N SER A 30 -99.18 -62.02 -37.47
CA SER A 30 -97.98 -61.22 -37.63
C SER A 30 -96.85 -61.84 -36.79
N SER A 31 -95.74 -62.17 -37.44
CA SER A 31 -94.52 -62.60 -36.76
C SER A 31 -93.92 -61.41 -36.02
N SER A 32 -94.09 -61.36 -34.70
CA SER A 32 -93.48 -60.34 -33.84
C SER A 32 -91.96 -60.49 -33.87
N ILE A 33 -91.27 -59.61 -34.59
CA ILE A 33 -89.82 -59.50 -34.53
C ILE A 33 -89.48 -58.92 -33.15
N THR A 34 -88.73 -59.65 -32.34
CA THR A 34 -88.26 -59.18 -31.03
C THR A 34 -87.06 -58.27 -31.23
N SER A 35 -87.30 -56.97 -31.39
CA SER A 35 -86.24 -55.96 -31.34
C SER A 35 -85.68 -55.87 -29.92
N SER A 36 -84.37 -56.06 -29.77
CA SER A 36 -83.65 -55.69 -28.54
C SER A 36 -83.10 -54.26 -28.68
N THR A 37 -82.74 -53.64 -27.57
CA THR A 37 -82.04 -52.34 -27.56
C THR A 37 -80.63 -52.57 -27.07
N GLY A 38 -79.64 -52.15 -27.85
CA GLY A 38 -78.24 -52.13 -27.44
C GLY A 38 -77.80 -50.78 -26.92
N THR A 39 -76.68 -50.75 -26.21
CA THR A 39 -76.03 -49.52 -25.73
C THR A 39 -74.55 -49.56 -26.13
N LEU A 40 -74.05 -48.51 -26.78
CA LEU A 40 -72.63 -48.38 -27.15
C LEU A 40 -71.83 -47.85 -25.96
N ILE A 41 -70.73 -48.54 -25.61
CA ILE A 41 -69.95 -48.30 -24.39
C ILE A 41 -68.47 -47.96 -24.66
N ASP A 42 -68.14 -46.72 -24.37
CA ASP A 42 -66.88 -46.15 -23.86
C ASP A 42 -67.36 -45.01 -22.96
N ASN A 43 -67.92 -45.43 -21.82
CA ASN A 43 -69.11 -44.83 -21.20
C ASN A 43 -70.28 -44.70 -22.21
N THR A 44 -71.42 -44.11 -21.86
CA THR A 44 -72.52 -44.00 -22.82
C THR A 44 -72.09 -43.10 -23.99
N VAL A 45 -72.04 -43.66 -25.21
CA VAL A 45 -71.58 -42.93 -26.40
C VAL A 45 -72.76 -42.52 -27.27
N SER A 46 -73.13 -41.25 -27.23
CA SER A 46 -74.23 -40.69 -28.02
C SER A 46 -73.74 -40.11 -29.36
N GLY A 47 -74.63 -40.00 -30.35
CA GLY A 47 -74.32 -39.36 -31.63
C GLY A 47 -73.47 -40.19 -32.62
N VAL A 48 -73.19 -41.46 -32.33
CA VAL A 48 -72.53 -42.40 -33.27
C VAL A 48 -73.57 -43.00 -34.21
N LYS A 49 -73.28 -43.04 -35.51
CA LYS A 49 -74.20 -43.57 -36.52
C LYS A 49 -74.16 -45.09 -36.57
N TYR A 50 -75.33 -45.73 -36.59
CA TYR A 50 -75.45 -47.19 -36.76
C TYR A 50 -76.20 -47.56 -38.05
N ILE A 51 -75.95 -48.78 -38.54
CA ILE A 51 -76.69 -49.43 -39.65
C ILE A 51 -76.94 -50.90 -39.29
N ASN A 52 -78.20 -51.30 -39.10
CA ASN A 52 -78.62 -52.70 -38.95
C ASN A 52 -79.66 -53.05 -40.03
N GLY A 53 -79.18 -53.57 -41.17
CA GLY A 53 -80.05 -53.87 -42.32
C GLY A 53 -80.64 -52.61 -42.95
N SER A 54 -81.96 -52.44 -42.88
CA SER A 54 -82.66 -51.21 -43.30
C SER A 54 -82.72 -50.12 -42.23
N ASP A 55 -82.45 -50.48 -40.97
CA ASP A 55 -82.61 -49.60 -39.83
C ASP A 55 -81.30 -48.82 -39.63
N THR A 56 -81.38 -47.48 -39.72
CA THR A 56 -80.21 -46.60 -39.55
C THR A 56 -80.60 -45.36 -38.76
N GLY A 57 -79.69 -44.88 -37.94
CA GLY A 57 -79.87 -43.73 -37.07
C GLY A 57 -78.58 -43.41 -36.33
N PHE A 58 -78.73 -42.72 -35.20
CA PHE A 58 -77.64 -42.39 -34.28
C PHE A 58 -77.94 -42.99 -32.91
N THR A 59 -76.92 -43.30 -32.12
CA THR A 59 -77.09 -43.62 -30.70
C THR A 59 -77.73 -42.43 -29.99
N ASP A 60 -78.72 -42.69 -29.14
CA ASP A 60 -79.38 -41.65 -28.35
C ASP A 60 -78.50 -41.16 -27.18
N THR A 61 -79.03 -40.24 -26.36
CA THR A 61 -78.31 -39.66 -25.21
C THR A 61 -77.80 -40.70 -24.23
N ASP A 62 -78.51 -41.82 -24.09
CA ASP A 62 -78.13 -42.91 -23.19
C ASP A 62 -77.23 -43.94 -23.90
N GLY A 63 -76.66 -43.58 -25.06
CA GLY A 63 -75.87 -44.45 -25.93
C GLY A 63 -76.66 -45.54 -26.66
N LYS A 64 -78.00 -45.51 -26.65
CA LYS A 64 -78.82 -46.64 -27.09
C LYS A 64 -79.11 -46.65 -28.59
N PHE A 65 -79.23 -47.86 -29.15
CA PHE A 65 -79.63 -48.10 -30.54
C PHE A 65 -80.56 -49.34 -30.63
N PRO A 66 -81.53 -49.36 -31.56
CA PRO A 66 -82.34 -50.53 -31.84
C PRO A 66 -81.51 -51.61 -32.56
N TYR A 67 -81.71 -52.87 -32.17
CA TYR A 67 -81.15 -54.04 -32.84
C TYR A 67 -82.28 -55.02 -33.20
N THR A 68 -82.35 -55.36 -34.48
CA THR A 68 -83.40 -56.24 -35.02
C THR A 68 -82.85 -57.66 -35.21
N SER A 69 -81.78 -57.83 -36.00
CA SER A 69 -81.01 -59.08 -36.13
C SER A 69 -79.79 -58.90 -37.05
N GLY A 70 -78.79 -59.78 -36.95
CA GLY A 70 -77.66 -59.83 -37.88
C GLY A 70 -76.62 -58.75 -37.67
N LEU A 71 -75.84 -58.45 -38.71
CA LEU A 71 -74.75 -57.46 -38.65
C LEU A 71 -75.28 -56.06 -38.33
N VAL A 72 -74.65 -55.39 -37.37
CA VAL A 72 -74.76 -53.94 -37.16
C VAL A 72 -73.38 -53.30 -37.34
N GLU A 73 -73.31 -52.22 -38.11
CA GLU A 73 -72.10 -51.44 -38.38
C GLU A 73 -72.18 -50.06 -37.71
N PHE A 74 -71.04 -49.55 -37.21
CA PHE A 74 -70.94 -48.25 -36.56
C PHE A 74 -69.98 -47.31 -37.29
N TYR A 75 -70.35 -46.03 -37.36
CA TYR A 75 -69.65 -45.00 -38.13
C TYR A 75 -69.55 -43.67 -37.39
N LEU A 76 -68.44 -42.96 -37.60
CA LEU A 76 -68.28 -41.53 -37.31
C LEU A 76 -68.05 -40.79 -38.64
N GLY A 77 -69.00 -39.95 -39.06
CA GLY A 77 -69.03 -39.43 -40.42
C GLY A 77 -69.00 -40.56 -41.45
N GLY A 78 -67.98 -40.54 -42.32
CA GLY A 78 -67.71 -41.59 -43.31
C GLY A 78 -66.80 -42.72 -42.82
N ILE A 79 -66.24 -42.61 -41.61
CA ILE A 79 -65.26 -43.56 -41.05
C ILE A 79 -66.01 -44.71 -40.39
N LYS A 80 -65.80 -45.95 -40.87
CA LYS A 80 -66.29 -47.14 -40.16
C LYS A 80 -65.42 -47.39 -38.93
N ILE A 81 -66.01 -47.27 -37.73
CA ILE A 81 -65.29 -47.48 -36.46
C ILE A 81 -65.33 -48.95 -36.01
N GLY A 82 -66.37 -49.70 -36.40
CA GLY A 82 -66.42 -51.14 -36.15
C GLY A 82 -67.75 -51.80 -36.53
N GLU A 83 -67.92 -53.07 -36.17
CA GLU A 83 -69.09 -53.88 -36.51
C GLU A 83 -69.34 -54.98 -35.47
N LEU A 84 -70.59 -55.42 -35.33
CA LEU A 84 -71.00 -56.50 -34.44
C LEU A 84 -71.89 -57.50 -35.20
N ASN A 85 -71.45 -58.76 -35.26
CA ASN A 85 -72.11 -59.81 -36.04
C ASN A 85 -73.41 -60.34 -35.39
N SER A 86 -73.52 -60.22 -34.07
CA SER A 86 -74.69 -60.61 -33.28
C SER A 86 -74.67 -59.91 -31.94
N MET A 87 -75.84 -59.58 -31.40
CA MET A 87 -75.99 -58.89 -30.12
C MET A 87 -75.29 -59.59 -28.94
N THR A 88 -74.69 -58.79 -28.06
CA THR A 88 -74.08 -59.25 -26.80
C THR A 88 -75.14 -59.69 -25.78
N SER A 89 -74.78 -60.61 -24.88
CA SER A 89 -75.74 -61.22 -23.95
C SER A 89 -76.27 -60.28 -22.86
N ASP A 90 -75.55 -59.20 -22.57
CA ASP A 90 -75.89 -58.15 -21.61
C ASP A 90 -76.51 -56.89 -22.28
N ASN A 91 -76.59 -56.88 -23.61
CA ASN A 91 -76.96 -55.76 -24.47
C ASN A 91 -76.05 -54.52 -24.38
N LYS A 92 -74.89 -54.61 -23.74
CA LYS A 92 -73.85 -53.57 -23.79
C LYS A 92 -72.87 -53.92 -24.91
N VAL A 93 -72.46 -52.94 -25.70
CA VAL A 93 -71.53 -53.13 -26.82
C VAL A 93 -70.34 -52.22 -26.59
N PHE A 94 -69.27 -52.76 -26.04
CA PHE A 94 -68.04 -52.01 -25.80
C PHE A 94 -67.26 -51.81 -27.10
N LEU A 95 -66.36 -50.83 -27.16
CA LEU A 95 -65.50 -50.63 -28.34
C LEU A 95 -64.67 -51.89 -28.68
N GLN A 96 -64.30 -52.70 -27.68
CA GLN A 96 -63.67 -54.01 -27.86
C GLN A 96 -64.57 -54.98 -28.63
N ASP A 97 -65.87 -55.02 -28.31
CA ASP A 97 -66.86 -55.89 -28.98
C ASP A 97 -66.96 -55.55 -30.48
N LEU A 98 -66.84 -54.26 -30.84
CA LEU A 98 -66.91 -53.76 -32.23
C LEU A 98 -65.74 -54.16 -33.14
N ILE A 99 -64.64 -54.66 -32.56
CA ILE A 99 -63.46 -55.11 -33.29
C ILE A 99 -63.05 -56.55 -32.93
N GLY A 100 -63.90 -57.28 -32.20
CA GLY A 100 -63.71 -58.69 -31.86
C GLY A 100 -62.59 -58.94 -30.86
N LEU A 101 -62.34 -58.01 -29.94
CA LEU A 101 -61.41 -58.18 -28.82
C LEU A 101 -62.14 -58.63 -27.55
N GLU A 102 -61.42 -59.31 -26.66
CA GLU A 102 -61.84 -59.50 -25.28
C GLU A 102 -61.97 -58.13 -24.59
N ARG A 103 -63.06 -57.90 -23.83
CA ARG A 103 -63.36 -56.61 -23.19
C ARG A 103 -62.28 -56.11 -22.24
N THR A 104 -61.48 -57.00 -21.65
CA THR A 104 -60.34 -56.65 -20.78
C THR A 104 -59.10 -56.13 -21.54
N ASN A 105 -59.12 -56.06 -22.87
CA ASN A 105 -58.05 -55.44 -23.65
C ASN A 105 -58.24 -53.91 -23.70
N THR A 106 -57.23 -53.18 -23.22
CA THR A 106 -57.20 -51.70 -23.16
C THR A 106 -55.98 -51.11 -23.90
N THR A 107 -55.22 -51.94 -24.62
CA THR A 107 -53.91 -51.56 -25.19
C THR A 107 -53.79 -51.80 -26.70
N ASP A 108 -54.83 -52.36 -27.33
CA ASP A 108 -54.81 -52.57 -28.77
C ASP A 108 -54.79 -51.23 -29.56
N SER A 109 -53.91 -51.17 -30.56
CA SER A 109 -53.69 -49.92 -31.32
C SER A 109 -54.88 -49.50 -32.20
N LYS A 110 -55.77 -50.42 -32.58
CA LYS A 110 -57.02 -50.09 -33.28
C LYS A 110 -58.08 -49.61 -32.30
N LEU A 111 -58.18 -50.24 -31.13
CA LEU A 111 -59.03 -49.78 -30.03
C LEU A 111 -58.71 -48.33 -29.64
N LEU A 112 -57.43 -48.04 -29.35
CA LEU A 112 -56.99 -46.69 -28.95
C LEU A 112 -57.25 -45.65 -30.04
N LYS A 113 -57.11 -46.01 -31.33
CA LYS A 113 -57.50 -45.12 -32.45
C LYS A 113 -58.99 -44.80 -32.46
N ILE A 114 -59.87 -45.77 -32.23
CA ILE A 114 -61.32 -45.56 -32.19
C ILE A 114 -61.68 -44.69 -31.00
N ALA A 115 -61.19 -45.04 -29.80
CA ALA A 115 -61.46 -44.33 -28.57
C ALA A 115 -60.94 -42.88 -28.61
N ASN A 116 -59.71 -42.63 -29.08
CA ASN A 116 -59.17 -41.29 -29.24
C ASN A 116 -60.03 -40.43 -30.19
N LEU A 117 -60.54 -41.03 -31.28
CA LEU A 117 -61.41 -40.36 -32.24
C LEU A 117 -62.79 -40.01 -31.66
N LEU A 118 -63.33 -40.82 -30.73
CA LEU A 118 -64.62 -40.55 -30.07
C LEU A 118 -64.47 -39.57 -28.91
N GLN A 119 -63.54 -39.84 -27.99
CA GLN A 119 -63.31 -39.04 -26.77
C GLN A 119 -62.75 -37.64 -27.07
N SER A 120 -61.95 -37.46 -28.13
CA SER A 120 -61.49 -36.11 -28.54
C SER A 120 -62.60 -35.25 -29.18
N LEU A 121 -63.76 -35.84 -29.44
CA LEU A 121 -64.95 -35.19 -29.98
C LEU A 121 -66.01 -34.87 -28.92
N ASP A 122 -65.81 -35.33 -27.68
CA ASP A 122 -66.73 -35.12 -26.57
C ASP A 122 -67.05 -33.63 -26.37
N SER A 123 -68.33 -33.29 -26.53
CA SER A 123 -68.83 -31.93 -26.37
C SER A 123 -69.25 -31.57 -24.95
N ASP A 124 -69.43 -32.54 -24.05
CA ASP A 124 -69.81 -32.29 -22.65
C ASP A 124 -68.68 -32.60 -21.66
N PRO A 125 -67.78 -31.63 -21.39
CA PRO A 125 -66.72 -31.83 -20.42
C PRO A 125 -67.22 -32.03 -18.97
N LEU A 126 -68.52 -31.90 -18.69
CA LEU A 126 -69.13 -32.03 -17.36
C LEU A 126 -69.58 -33.46 -17.01
N THR A 127 -69.70 -34.38 -17.98
CA THR A 127 -70.06 -35.78 -17.74
C THR A 127 -69.01 -36.73 -18.29
N ASP A 128 -68.86 -37.93 -17.73
CA ASP A 128 -67.96 -38.94 -18.31
C ASP A 128 -68.62 -39.71 -19.46
N GLU A 129 -69.77 -39.25 -19.94
CA GLU A 129 -70.45 -39.79 -21.13
C GLU A 129 -69.87 -39.09 -22.37
N ILE A 130 -69.78 -39.78 -23.51
CA ILE A 130 -69.25 -39.17 -24.74
C ILE A 130 -70.41 -38.59 -25.55
N GLU A 131 -70.51 -37.26 -25.60
CA GLU A 131 -71.45 -36.58 -26.50
C GLU A 131 -70.79 -36.22 -27.83
N ILE A 132 -71.32 -36.74 -28.94
CA ILE A 132 -70.90 -36.36 -30.29
C ILE A 132 -72.00 -35.53 -30.95
N LEU A 133 -71.85 -34.20 -30.92
CA LEU A 133 -72.78 -33.30 -31.62
C LEU A 133 -72.83 -33.61 -33.12
N LYS A 134 -74.02 -33.43 -33.70
CA LYS A 134 -74.22 -33.64 -35.14
C LYS A 134 -73.33 -32.74 -36.01
N SER A 135 -73.05 -31.51 -35.55
CA SER A 135 -72.10 -30.58 -36.18
C SER A 135 -70.67 -31.11 -36.27
N ASP A 136 -70.28 -31.94 -35.32
CA ASP A 136 -68.93 -32.44 -35.15
C ASP A 136 -68.77 -33.78 -35.85
N PHE A 137 -69.78 -34.65 -35.78
CA PHE A 137 -69.96 -35.80 -36.67
C PHE A 137 -69.81 -35.44 -38.15
N ASP A 138 -70.50 -34.38 -38.61
CA ASP A 138 -70.58 -34.00 -40.03
C ASP A 138 -69.23 -33.59 -40.63
N LYS A 139 -68.26 -33.15 -39.80
CA LYS A 139 -66.89 -32.83 -40.25
C LYS A 139 -66.17 -34.05 -40.85
N PHE A 140 -66.52 -35.26 -40.41
CA PHE A 140 -65.86 -36.51 -40.82
C PHE A 140 -66.56 -37.24 -41.98
N GLU A 141 -67.69 -36.74 -42.50
CA GLU A 141 -68.44 -37.37 -43.61
C GLU A 141 -67.60 -37.56 -44.90
N SER A 142 -66.58 -36.73 -45.12
CA SER A 142 -65.66 -36.87 -46.25
C SER A 142 -64.55 -37.93 -46.08
N SER A 143 -64.37 -38.46 -44.86
CA SER A 143 -63.29 -39.39 -44.52
C SER A 143 -63.73 -40.85 -44.68
N THR A 144 -63.51 -41.42 -45.87
CA THR A 144 -63.93 -42.80 -46.21
C THR A 144 -62.87 -43.88 -45.98
N GLN A 145 -61.78 -43.54 -45.28
CA GLN A 145 -60.69 -44.48 -44.99
C GLN A 145 -61.06 -45.43 -43.84
N SER A 146 -60.57 -46.69 -43.89
CA SER A 146 -60.65 -47.58 -42.72
C SER A 146 -59.84 -47.01 -41.57
N ILE A 147 -60.34 -47.16 -40.34
CA ILE A 147 -59.68 -46.74 -39.10
C ILE A 147 -58.23 -47.29 -38.97
N ASP A 148 -57.95 -48.46 -39.54
CA ASP A 148 -56.60 -49.06 -39.57
C ASP A 148 -55.60 -48.16 -40.30
N ALA A 149 -55.99 -47.61 -41.45
CA ALA A 149 -55.17 -46.76 -42.31
C ALA A 149 -55.23 -45.26 -41.94
N LEU A 150 -56.15 -44.89 -41.04
CA LEU A 150 -56.35 -43.51 -40.61
C LEU A 150 -55.23 -43.04 -39.67
N ASP A 151 -54.70 -41.84 -39.91
CA ASP A 151 -53.95 -41.06 -38.93
C ASP A 151 -54.95 -40.20 -38.14
N VAL A 152 -55.37 -40.71 -36.98
CA VAL A 152 -56.39 -40.10 -36.13
C VAL A 152 -55.97 -38.70 -35.69
N ASN A 153 -54.71 -38.51 -35.28
CA ASN A 153 -54.23 -37.23 -34.77
C ASN A 153 -54.25 -36.14 -35.85
N THR A 154 -53.81 -36.47 -37.07
CA THR A 154 -53.88 -35.55 -38.22
C THR A 154 -55.33 -35.22 -38.58
N VAL A 155 -56.24 -36.19 -38.57
CA VAL A 155 -57.65 -35.98 -38.97
C VAL A 155 -58.44 -35.20 -37.91
N LEU A 156 -58.22 -35.44 -36.62
CA LEU A 156 -58.76 -34.62 -35.52
C LEU A 156 -58.29 -33.17 -35.63
N THR A 157 -56.98 -32.96 -35.75
CA THR A 157 -56.37 -31.61 -35.83
C THR A 157 -56.89 -30.82 -37.04
N ASN A 158 -56.99 -31.47 -38.21
CA ASN A 158 -57.50 -30.84 -39.43
C ASN A 158 -58.99 -30.42 -39.33
N ASN A 159 -59.75 -31.03 -38.42
CA ASN A 159 -61.16 -30.71 -38.17
C ASN A 159 -61.38 -29.84 -36.91
N GLY A 160 -60.29 -29.33 -36.30
CA GLY A 160 -60.32 -28.38 -35.20
C GLY A 160 -60.42 -28.99 -33.80
N PHE A 161 -60.19 -30.29 -33.65
CA PHE A 161 -60.16 -30.98 -32.35
C PHE A 161 -58.73 -31.17 -31.85
N THR A 162 -58.56 -31.26 -30.54
CA THR A 162 -57.27 -31.57 -29.92
C THR A 162 -57.21 -33.07 -29.63
N PRO A 163 -56.28 -33.83 -30.25
CA PRO A 163 -56.13 -35.25 -29.95
C PRO A 163 -55.75 -35.47 -28.48
N LEU A 164 -56.41 -36.44 -27.84
CA LEU A 164 -56.03 -36.90 -26.51
C LEU A 164 -54.74 -37.75 -26.57
N SER A 165 -54.06 -37.88 -25.43
CA SER A 165 -52.90 -38.77 -25.33
C SER A 165 -53.35 -40.23 -25.18
N ASP A 166 -52.54 -41.17 -25.67
CA ASP A 166 -52.86 -42.61 -25.57
C ASP A 166 -53.13 -43.06 -24.12
N GLU A 167 -52.49 -42.43 -23.12
CA GLU A 167 -52.71 -42.71 -21.71
C GLU A 167 -54.01 -42.10 -21.17
N ASP A 168 -54.38 -40.88 -21.58
CA ASP A 168 -55.69 -40.29 -21.25
C ASP A 168 -56.82 -41.17 -21.82
N VAL A 169 -56.66 -41.60 -23.09
CA VAL A 169 -57.63 -42.43 -23.81
C VAL A 169 -57.79 -43.81 -23.17
N LYS A 170 -56.67 -44.46 -22.87
CA LYS A 170 -56.63 -45.74 -22.17
C LYS A 170 -57.25 -45.65 -20.77
N THR A 171 -56.98 -44.56 -20.04
CA THR A 171 -57.55 -44.33 -18.70
C THR A 171 -59.07 -44.26 -18.76
N HIS A 172 -59.64 -43.58 -19.77
CA HIS A 172 -61.09 -43.50 -19.95
C HIS A 172 -61.72 -44.88 -20.21
N ILE A 173 -61.12 -45.70 -21.09
CA ILE A 173 -61.57 -47.07 -21.36
C ILE A 173 -61.50 -47.92 -20.08
N GLU A 174 -60.40 -47.84 -19.32
CA GLU A 174 -60.20 -48.57 -18.07
C GLU A 174 -61.23 -48.16 -17.00
N ASN A 175 -61.52 -46.87 -16.86
CA ASN A 175 -62.57 -46.33 -16.00
C ASN A 175 -63.96 -46.87 -16.40
N SER A 176 -64.28 -46.89 -17.71
CA SER A 176 -65.56 -47.41 -18.19
C SER A 176 -65.76 -48.89 -17.90
N LEU A 177 -64.71 -49.71 -18.12
CA LEU A 177 -64.74 -51.14 -17.83
C LEU A 177 -64.91 -51.42 -16.33
N LYS A 178 -64.35 -50.58 -15.44
CA LYS A 178 -64.62 -50.61 -14.00
C LYS A 178 -66.09 -50.29 -13.70
N GLN A 179 -66.62 -49.20 -14.27
CA GLN A 179 -68.00 -48.74 -14.05
C GLN A 179 -69.08 -49.76 -14.43
N PHE A 180 -68.83 -50.54 -15.49
CA PHE A 180 -69.76 -51.58 -15.92
C PHE A 180 -69.48 -52.97 -15.35
N GLY A 181 -68.41 -53.14 -14.56
CA GLY A 181 -68.06 -54.38 -13.86
C GLY A 181 -67.30 -55.42 -14.70
N GLU A 182 -66.76 -55.02 -15.86
CA GLU A 182 -65.99 -55.90 -16.76
C GLU A 182 -64.55 -56.11 -16.27
N ILE A 183 -63.99 -55.12 -15.57
CA ILE A 183 -62.75 -55.24 -14.79
C ILE A 183 -63.12 -55.17 -13.32
N SER A 184 -62.77 -56.21 -12.56
CA SER A 184 -62.97 -56.23 -11.11
C SER A 184 -61.99 -55.27 -10.44
N ASP A 185 -62.54 -54.32 -9.69
CA ASP A 185 -61.77 -53.43 -8.83
C ASP A 185 -62.44 -53.30 -7.46
N THR A 186 -61.63 -53.48 -6.42
CA THR A 186 -62.03 -53.39 -5.01
C THR A 186 -61.06 -52.49 -4.24
N THR A 187 -60.32 -51.64 -4.96
CA THR A 187 -59.36 -50.70 -4.40
C THR A 187 -60.12 -49.43 -4.05
N GLU A 188 -60.09 -49.01 -2.80
CA GLU A 188 -60.70 -47.73 -2.44
C GLU A 188 -59.84 -46.58 -3.00
N PRO A 189 -60.43 -45.50 -3.55
CA PRO A 189 -59.67 -44.30 -3.89
C PRO A 189 -59.06 -43.69 -2.61
N GLU A 190 -57.83 -43.23 -2.69
CA GLU A 190 -57.08 -42.57 -1.60
C GLU A 190 -56.55 -41.22 -2.07
N LEU A 191 -56.44 -40.24 -1.18
CA LEU A 191 -55.72 -38.99 -1.47
C LEU A 191 -54.21 -39.21 -1.30
N ILE A 192 -53.48 -39.27 -2.41
CA ILE A 192 -52.02 -39.48 -2.44
C ILE A 192 -51.26 -38.22 -2.06
N SER A 193 -51.73 -37.04 -2.49
CA SER A 193 -51.11 -35.76 -2.13
C SER A 193 -52.06 -34.58 -2.29
N SER A 194 -51.79 -33.52 -1.51
CA SER A 194 -52.36 -32.19 -1.67
C SER A 194 -51.23 -31.16 -1.70
N SER A 195 -51.36 -30.10 -2.52
CA SER A 195 -50.40 -28.99 -2.55
C SER A 195 -50.44 -28.11 -1.30
N ILE A 196 -51.49 -28.24 -0.48
CA ILE A 196 -51.59 -27.65 0.87
C ILE A 196 -51.81 -28.81 1.84
N VAL A 197 -50.96 -28.93 2.85
CA VAL A 197 -51.11 -29.94 3.92
C VAL A 197 -51.80 -29.34 5.15
N ASN A 198 -52.42 -30.18 5.97
CA ASN A 198 -53.11 -29.72 7.17
C ASN A 198 -52.14 -28.95 8.11
N GLY A 199 -52.55 -27.78 8.59
CA GLY A 199 -51.74 -26.89 9.42
C GLY A 199 -50.69 -26.07 8.66
N THR A 200 -50.83 -25.87 7.34
CA THR A 200 -49.93 -24.99 6.57
C THR A 200 -50.14 -23.52 6.94
N PHE A 201 -49.05 -22.76 7.12
CA PHE A 201 -49.07 -21.32 7.38
C PHE A 201 -48.48 -20.54 6.20
N GLY A 202 -48.93 -19.30 6.00
CA GLY A 202 -48.38 -18.41 4.97
C GLY A 202 -48.87 -18.75 3.56
N VAL A 203 -50.03 -19.38 3.41
CA VAL A 203 -50.62 -19.71 2.10
C VAL A 203 -50.92 -18.42 1.34
N SER A 204 -50.55 -18.37 0.06
CA SER A 204 -50.82 -17.18 -0.76
C SER A 204 -52.32 -16.96 -0.95
N ILE A 205 -52.76 -15.70 -0.96
CA ILE A 205 -54.15 -15.30 -1.25
C ILE A 205 -54.70 -15.80 -2.59
N LYS A 206 -53.83 -16.29 -3.49
CA LYS A 206 -54.16 -16.83 -4.83
C LYS A 206 -53.82 -18.31 -5.00
N GLN A 207 -53.52 -19.03 -3.92
CA GLN A 207 -53.07 -20.41 -4.01
C GLN A 207 -54.22 -21.34 -4.44
N SER A 208 -54.05 -22.02 -5.58
CA SER A 208 -54.87 -23.18 -5.94
C SER A 208 -54.45 -24.41 -5.12
N ILE A 209 -55.42 -25.25 -4.75
CA ILE A 209 -55.21 -26.54 -4.10
C ILE A 209 -55.17 -27.61 -5.19
N VAL A 210 -54.05 -28.30 -5.35
CA VAL A 210 -53.89 -29.41 -6.32
C VAL A 210 -53.87 -30.71 -5.54
N LEU A 211 -54.86 -31.56 -5.79
CA LEU A 211 -55.04 -32.88 -5.20
C LEU A 211 -54.64 -33.95 -6.21
N THR A 212 -53.99 -35.01 -5.76
CA THR A 212 -53.73 -36.23 -6.55
C THR A 212 -54.28 -37.44 -5.80
N PHE A 213 -55.10 -38.24 -6.48
CA PHE A 213 -55.71 -39.45 -5.94
C PHE A 213 -55.01 -40.73 -6.45
N SER A 214 -55.26 -41.87 -5.81
CA SER A 214 -54.77 -43.19 -6.26
C SER A 214 -55.46 -43.65 -7.55
N GLU A 215 -56.67 -43.15 -7.78
CA GLU A 215 -57.67 -43.55 -8.78
C GLU A 215 -58.25 -42.31 -9.49
N THR A 216 -58.97 -42.50 -10.60
CA THR A 216 -59.72 -41.42 -11.24
C THR A 216 -61.08 -41.26 -10.56
N ILE A 217 -61.47 -40.03 -10.24
CA ILE A 217 -62.79 -39.71 -9.67
C ILE A 217 -63.75 -39.31 -10.81
N PRO A 218 -64.95 -39.92 -10.94
CA PRO A 218 -65.93 -39.56 -11.97
C PRO A 218 -66.39 -38.10 -11.87
N LYS A 219 -66.63 -37.46 -13.02
CA LYS A 219 -67.07 -36.06 -13.17
C LYS A 219 -68.35 -35.74 -12.38
N GLU A 220 -69.25 -36.70 -12.13
CA GLU A 220 -70.44 -36.50 -11.28
C GLU A 220 -70.11 -36.06 -9.83
N TYR A 221 -68.91 -36.42 -9.34
CA TYR A 221 -68.43 -36.04 -8.01
C TYR A 221 -67.57 -34.75 -8.02
N ILE A 222 -67.26 -34.19 -9.18
CA ILE A 222 -66.37 -33.02 -9.35
C ILE A 222 -67.17 -31.72 -9.14
N THR A 223 -67.75 -31.57 -7.95
CA THR A 223 -68.68 -30.48 -7.62
C THR A 223 -68.45 -29.92 -6.21
N ASN A 224 -69.00 -28.72 -5.97
CA ASN A 224 -68.96 -28.05 -4.66
C ASN A 224 -69.81 -28.76 -3.57
N GLU A 225 -70.41 -29.92 -3.85
CA GLU A 225 -71.01 -30.80 -2.82
C GLU A 225 -69.93 -31.66 -2.13
N TYR A 226 -68.89 -32.06 -2.87
CA TYR A 226 -67.85 -32.98 -2.38
C TYR A 226 -66.52 -32.28 -2.06
N PHE A 227 -66.30 -31.09 -2.60
CA PHE A 227 -65.15 -30.24 -2.29
C PHE A 227 -65.66 -28.90 -1.76
N ILE A 228 -65.40 -28.61 -0.48
CA ILE A 228 -65.91 -27.42 0.20
C ILE A 228 -64.72 -26.66 0.79
N LEU A 229 -64.56 -25.40 0.40
CA LEU A 229 -63.62 -24.47 1.01
C LEU A 229 -64.41 -23.45 1.83
N THR A 230 -64.11 -23.30 3.12
CA THR A 230 -64.83 -22.46 4.07
C THR A 230 -63.86 -21.48 4.73
N ASN A 231 -64.28 -20.23 4.97
CA ASN A 231 -63.54 -19.30 5.84
C ASN A 231 -64.01 -19.48 7.29
N ASP A 232 -63.08 -19.70 8.22
CA ASP A 232 -63.41 -20.10 9.60
C ASP A 232 -64.09 -18.98 10.41
N LEU A 233 -63.79 -17.70 10.12
CA LEU A 233 -64.38 -16.57 10.86
C LEU A 233 -65.88 -16.41 10.63
N ASN A 234 -66.35 -16.73 9.43
CA ASN A 234 -67.70 -16.44 8.97
C ASN A 234 -68.48 -17.68 8.53
N SER A 235 -67.85 -18.86 8.59
CA SER A 235 -68.37 -20.16 8.15
C SER A 235 -69.03 -20.11 6.76
N SER A 236 -68.52 -19.26 5.88
CA SER A 236 -69.06 -19.04 4.54
C SER A 236 -68.22 -19.77 3.51
N ASN A 237 -68.89 -20.51 2.62
CA ASN A 237 -68.23 -21.19 1.52
C ASN A 237 -67.58 -20.16 0.57
N VAL A 238 -66.32 -20.40 0.24
CA VAL A 238 -65.59 -19.71 -0.83
C VAL A 238 -66.10 -20.22 -2.17
N ASP A 239 -66.33 -19.31 -3.12
CA ASP A 239 -66.65 -19.71 -4.48
C ASP A 239 -65.40 -20.25 -5.18
N ILE A 240 -65.42 -21.53 -5.53
CA ILE A 240 -64.31 -22.26 -6.14
C ILE A 240 -64.63 -22.69 -7.57
N LYS A 241 -63.58 -22.75 -8.39
CA LYS A 241 -63.56 -23.48 -9.66
C LYS A 241 -62.86 -24.82 -9.42
N ILE A 242 -63.48 -25.91 -9.86
CA ILE A 242 -62.94 -27.26 -9.78
C ILE A 242 -62.65 -27.73 -11.21
N GLU A 243 -61.45 -28.26 -11.43
CA GLU A 243 -61.03 -28.84 -12.72
C GLU A 243 -60.34 -30.18 -12.46
N ALA A 244 -60.84 -31.25 -13.09
CA ALA A 244 -60.26 -32.59 -12.99
C ALA A 244 -59.56 -32.98 -14.30
N LYS A 245 -58.40 -33.62 -14.19
CA LYS A 245 -57.78 -34.37 -15.28
C LYS A 245 -57.18 -35.66 -14.72
N ASN A 246 -57.72 -36.80 -15.14
CA ASN A 246 -57.38 -38.13 -14.63
C ASN A 246 -57.41 -38.11 -13.09
N LYS A 247 -56.33 -38.56 -12.45
CA LYS A 247 -56.20 -38.63 -10.99
C LYS A 247 -55.95 -37.28 -10.29
N VAL A 248 -55.88 -36.17 -11.02
CA VAL A 248 -55.53 -34.85 -10.48
C VAL A 248 -56.75 -33.93 -10.50
N ILE A 249 -57.05 -33.30 -9.35
CA ILE A 249 -58.12 -32.31 -9.21
C ILE A 249 -57.50 -30.99 -8.74
N THR A 250 -57.79 -29.91 -9.45
CA THR A 250 -57.34 -28.55 -9.10
C THR A 250 -58.53 -27.72 -8.64
N ILE A 251 -58.43 -27.19 -7.42
CA ILE A 251 -59.37 -26.26 -6.79
C ILE A 251 -58.76 -24.86 -6.85
N THR A 252 -59.45 -23.92 -7.48
CA THR A 252 -58.99 -22.52 -7.58
C THR A 252 -60.07 -21.60 -7.00
N PRO A 253 -59.79 -20.84 -5.93
CA PRO A 253 -60.67 -19.76 -5.46
C PRO A 253 -60.97 -18.75 -6.58
N ARG A 254 -62.24 -18.37 -6.76
CA ARG A 254 -62.62 -17.36 -7.77
C ARG A 254 -62.32 -15.92 -7.37
N SER A 255 -62.07 -15.70 -6.08
CA SER A 255 -61.64 -14.45 -5.48
C SER A 255 -60.39 -14.70 -4.64
N ASP A 256 -59.58 -13.66 -4.48
CA ASP A 256 -58.45 -13.65 -3.54
C ASP A 256 -58.96 -13.98 -2.12
N LEU A 257 -58.21 -14.82 -1.39
CA LEU A 257 -58.48 -15.14 0.01
C LEU A 257 -58.10 -13.96 0.92
N ASP A 258 -58.73 -13.87 2.09
CA ASP A 258 -58.51 -12.79 3.06
C ASP A 258 -57.20 -13.01 3.85
N TYR A 259 -56.42 -11.94 4.03
CA TYR A 259 -55.16 -11.97 4.79
C TYR A 259 -55.35 -12.36 6.26
N SER A 260 -54.37 -13.07 6.82
CA SER A 260 -54.34 -13.57 8.20
C SER A 260 -55.57 -14.39 8.61
N GLN A 261 -56.29 -15.01 7.65
CA GLN A 261 -57.44 -15.86 7.94
C GLN A 261 -57.14 -17.35 7.80
N SER A 262 -57.80 -18.13 8.66
CA SER A 262 -57.84 -19.58 8.56
C SER A 262 -58.97 -20.02 7.62
N TYR A 263 -58.68 -21.03 6.81
CA TYR A 263 -59.63 -21.68 5.93
C TYR A 263 -59.61 -23.19 6.14
N GLU A 264 -60.81 -23.76 6.18
CA GLU A 264 -61.08 -25.19 6.24
C GLU A 264 -61.40 -25.69 4.82
N PHE A 265 -60.62 -26.65 4.32
CA PHE A 265 -60.92 -27.37 3.08
C PHE A 265 -61.31 -28.81 3.37
N VAL A 266 -62.53 -29.19 2.97
CA VAL A 266 -63.15 -30.49 3.19
C VAL A 266 -63.25 -31.23 1.85
N ILE A 267 -62.76 -32.47 1.83
CA ILE A 267 -62.97 -33.44 0.74
C ILE A 267 -63.87 -34.55 1.28
N SER A 268 -65.05 -34.75 0.71
CA SER A 268 -66.00 -35.69 1.30
C SER A 268 -65.65 -37.16 1.06
N SER A 269 -65.80 -38.02 2.07
CA SER A 269 -65.65 -39.48 1.95
C SER A 269 -66.72 -40.16 1.09
N LYS A 270 -67.74 -39.41 0.66
CA LYS A 270 -68.76 -39.86 -0.28
C LYS A 270 -68.29 -39.88 -1.74
N LEU A 271 -67.13 -39.28 -2.04
CA LEU A 271 -66.45 -39.47 -3.32
C LEU A 271 -66.31 -40.97 -3.61
N LYS A 272 -66.45 -41.36 -4.88
CA LYS A 272 -66.20 -42.72 -5.33
C LYS A 272 -65.25 -42.75 -6.52
N ASP A 273 -64.67 -43.91 -6.76
CA ASP A 273 -64.05 -44.25 -8.04
C ASP A 273 -65.14 -44.69 -9.06
N PHE A 274 -64.71 -45.09 -10.25
CA PHE A 274 -65.60 -45.64 -11.27
C PHE A 274 -66.20 -47.01 -10.88
N ALA A 275 -65.53 -47.83 -10.06
CA ALA A 275 -66.06 -49.12 -9.61
C ALA A 275 -67.13 -49.00 -8.50
N GLY A 276 -67.27 -47.80 -7.91
CA GLY A 276 -68.20 -47.49 -6.83
C GLY A 276 -67.62 -47.64 -5.42
N ASN A 277 -66.31 -47.85 -5.27
CA ASN A 277 -65.64 -47.85 -3.97
C ASN A 277 -65.55 -46.41 -3.45
N THR A 278 -65.84 -46.20 -2.16
CA THR A 278 -65.79 -44.87 -1.53
C THR A 278 -64.38 -44.48 -1.11
N LEU A 279 -64.09 -43.17 -1.07
CA LEU A 279 -62.81 -42.62 -0.62
C LEU A 279 -62.40 -43.12 0.76
N SER A 280 -61.23 -43.75 0.81
CA SER A 280 -60.54 -44.13 2.03
C SER A 280 -59.66 -42.99 2.56
N ASN A 281 -59.70 -42.82 3.87
CA ASN A 281 -58.86 -41.90 4.62
C ASN A 281 -58.32 -42.65 5.84
N ASP A 282 -57.02 -42.96 5.87
CA ASP A 282 -56.36 -43.81 6.87
C ASP A 282 -57.07 -45.17 7.15
N GLY A 283 -57.73 -45.73 6.12
CA GLY A 283 -58.49 -46.98 6.21
C GLY A 283 -59.92 -46.83 6.77
N GLY A 284 -60.52 -45.64 6.68
CA GLY A 284 -61.93 -45.41 7.00
C GLY A 284 -62.59 -44.33 6.15
N ASN A 285 -63.92 -44.35 6.09
CA ASN A 285 -64.72 -43.51 5.18
C ASN A 285 -65.09 -42.17 5.85
N THR A 286 -64.12 -41.40 6.32
CA THR A 286 -64.31 -40.08 6.96
C THR A 286 -63.78 -38.95 6.07
N ASP A 287 -64.54 -37.86 5.96
CA ASP A 287 -64.16 -36.67 5.20
C ASP A 287 -62.71 -36.23 5.55
N ILE A 288 -61.93 -35.83 4.54
CA ILE A 288 -60.56 -35.34 4.74
C ILE A 288 -60.61 -33.85 5.03
N LEU A 289 -59.93 -33.44 6.10
CA LEU A 289 -59.87 -32.05 6.57
C LEU A 289 -58.47 -31.46 6.34
N ILE A 290 -58.41 -30.29 5.71
CA ILE A 290 -57.18 -29.52 5.50
C ILE A 290 -57.43 -28.08 5.96
N GLU A 291 -57.02 -27.77 7.19
CA GLU A 291 -56.98 -26.43 7.76
C GLU A 291 -55.68 -25.73 7.32
N PHE A 292 -55.74 -24.45 6.94
CA PHE A 292 -54.54 -23.66 6.63
C PHE A 292 -54.73 -22.17 6.94
N LEU A 293 -53.63 -21.48 7.28
CA LEU A 293 -53.61 -20.03 7.49
C LEU A 293 -53.03 -19.32 6.26
N VAL A 294 -53.78 -18.36 5.73
CA VAL A 294 -53.35 -17.44 4.68
C VAL A 294 -52.30 -16.48 5.21
N GLN A 295 -51.37 -16.06 4.35
CA GLN A 295 -50.33 -15.09 4.67
C GLN A 295 -50.87 -13.80 5.32
N ASP A 296 -50.03 -13.13 6.10
CA ASP A 296 -50.37 -11.84 6.69
C ASP A 296 -50.49 -10.73 5.63
N GLU A 297 -51.21 -9.67 5.98
CA GLU A 297 -51.28 -8.45 5.16
C GLU A 297 -49.88 -7.83 5.09
N PRO A 298 -49.37 -7.47 3.90
CA PRO A 298 -48.04 -6.89 3.78
C PRO A 298 -47.99 -5.54 4.48
N ASP A 299 -47.01 -5.33 5.35
CA ASP A 299 -46.78 -4.02 5.94
C ASP A 299 -46.36 -3.03 4.85
N THR A 300 -47.04 -1.89 4.81
CA THR A 300 -46.86 -0.81 3.84
C THR A 300 -46.65 0.54 4.52
N ILE A 301 -46.57 0.56 5.85
CA ILE A 301 -46.37 1.77 6.64
C ILE A 301 -44.86 1.95 6.86
N ALA A 302 -44.33 3.11 6.50
CA ALA A 302 -42.93 3.43 6.76
C ALA A 302 -42.75 3.98 8.19
N PRO A 303 -41.58 3.73 8.84
CA PRO A 303 -41.27 4.27 10.15
C PRO A 303 -41.40 5.79 10.20
N VAL A 304 -41.90 6.34 11.31
CA VAL A 304 -42.08 7.80 11.46
C VAL A 304 -41.02 8.37 12.41
N PHE A 305 -40.15 9.25 11.92
CA PHE A 305 -39.19 9.97 12.77
C PHE A 305 -39.90 10.86 13.80
N THR A 306 -39.47 10.73 15.05
CA THR A 306 -39.92 11.49 16.23
C THR A 306 -38.81 12.38 16.79
N SER A 307 -37.55 12.18 16.39
CA SER A 307 -36.42 13.05 16.69
C SER A 307 -36.53 14.44 16.03
N GLN A 308 -35.80 15.40 16.59
CA GLN A 308 -35.70 16.75 16.04
C GLN A 308 -34.91 16.75 14.72
N SER A 309 -35.37 17.52 13.73
CA SER A 309 -34.69 17.74 12.45
C SER A 309 -33.67 18.87 12.46
N SER A 310 -33.48 19.54 13.60
CA SER A 310 -32.41 20.53 13.78
C SER A 310 -31.98 20.58 15.23
N ILE A 311 -30.67 20.69 15.44
CA ILE A 311 -30.02 20.72 16.76
C ILE A 311 -28.78 21.62 16.70
N SER A 312 -28.41 22.19 17.84
CA SER A 312 -27.09 22.82 18.04
C SER A 312 -26.23 21.91 18.91
N VAL A 313 -24.98 21.72 18.51
CA VAL A 313 -23.97 20.99 19.28
C VAL A 313 -22.72 21.84 19.41
N ASP A 314 -22.04 21.73 20.54
CA ASP A 314 -20.76 22.39 20.76
C ASP A 314 -19.68 21.75 19.88
N GLU A 315 -18.67 22.54 19.49
CA GLU A 315 -17.50 22.04 18.78
C GLU A 315 -16.55 21.22 19.68
N ASN A 316 -15.44 20.73 19.12
CA ASN A 316 -14.41 19.98 19.85
C ASN A 316 -14.90 18.65 20.50
N GLN A 317 -16.09 18.15 20.14
CA GLN A 317 -16.62 16.84 20.55
C GLN A 317 -17.13 16.00 19.37
N THR A 318 -17.23 14.68 19.55
CA THR A 318 -17.70 13.75 18.49
C THR A 318 -19.15 13.29 18.65
N SER A 319 -19.82 13.59 19.76
CA SER A 319 -21.25 13.28 19.93
C SER A 319 -22.09 14.30 19.16
N ALA A 320 -23.09 13.84 18.41
CA ALA A 320 -23.97 14.72 17.63
C ALA A 320 -25.42 14.68 18.18
N LEU A 321 -26.17 13.61 17.85
CA LEU A 321 -27.52 13.39 18.38
C LEU A 321 -27.87 11.91 18.34
N THR A 322 -29.04 11.52 18.86
CA THR A 322 -29.64 10.21 18.60
C THR A 322 -30.95 10.41 17.87
N VAL A 323 -31.09 9.83 16.68
CA VAL A 323 -32.36 9.82 15.96
C VAL A 323 -33.29 8.75 16.50
N THR A 324 -34.59 9.01 16.47
CA THR A 324 -35.62 8.06 16.89
C THR A 324 -36.74 8.06 15.87
N ALA A 325 -37.14 6.87 15.44
CA ALA A 325 -38.35 6.65 14.67
C ALA A 325 -39.24 5.64 15.40
N THR A 326 -40.53 5.66 15.08
CA THR A 326 -41.54 4.74 15.62
C THR A 326 -42.21 3.99 14.49
N ASP A 327 -42.36 2.68 14.68
CA ASP A 327 -43.00 1.75 13.76
C ASP A 327 -43.64 0.61 14.59
N ASN A 328 -44.48 -0.23 13.99
CA ASN A 328 -45.00 -1.42 14.65
C ASN A 328 -43.99 -2.58 14.63
N SER A 329 -42.97 -2.50 13.78
CA SER A 329 -41.91 -3.49 13.59
C SER A 329 -40.52 -2.96 13.99
N SER A 330 -39.48 -3.76 13.79
CA SER A 330 -38.10 -3.39 14.15
C SER A 330 -37.47 -2.45 13.13
N ILE A 331 -36.86 -1.36 13.61
CA ILE A 331 -36.25 -0.32 12.77
C ILE A 331 -34.73 -0.48 12.69
N ILE A 332 -34.17 -0.29 11.50
CA ILE A 332 -32.73 -0.16 11.23
C ILE A 332 -32.45 1.25 10.69
N TYR A 333 -31.45 1.92 11.26
CA TYR A 333 -31.07 3.28 10.88
C TYR A 333 -29.87 3.35 9.91
N GLY A 334 -29.89 4.34 9.02
CA GLY A 334 -28.82 4.67 8.08
C GLY A 334 -28.63 6.18 7.88
N LEU A 335 -27.58 6.56 7.15
CA LEU A 335 -27.28 7.96 6.79
C LEU A 335 -27.06 8.11 5.28
N SER A 336 -27.53 9.22 4.74
CA SER A 336 -27.23 9.72 3.39
C SER A 336 -27.18 11.26 3.40
N GLY A 337 -27.20 11.90 2.23
CA GLY A 337 -27.09 13.36 2.11
C GLY A 337 -25.65 13.86 1.94
N LEU A 338 -25.48 15.19 1.88
CA LEU A 338 -24.24 15.85 1.48
C LEU A 338 -23.08 15.57 2.44
N ASP A 339 -23.32 15.68 3.75
CA ASP A 339 -22.28 15.59 4.77
C ASP A 339 -22.17 14.21 5.44
N ALA A 340 -22.89 13.20 4.94
CA ALA A 340 -22.96 11.87 5.56
C ALA A 340 -21.59 11.23 5.84
N THR A 341 -20.59 11.53 5.00
CA THR A 341 -19.21 11.04 5.14
C THR A 341 -18.45 11.64 6.32
N SER A 342 -18.94 12.71 6.94
CA SER A 342 -18.42 13.29 8.19
C SER A 342 -18.94 12.57 9.44
N PHE A 343 -19.92 11.65 9.30
CA PHE A 343 -20.63 11.03 10.43
C PHE A 343 -20.61 9.50 10.39
N ARG A 344 -20.95 8.91 11.55
CA ARG A 344 -21.31 7.50 11.73
C ARG A 344 -22.65 7.44 12.44
N ILE A 345 -23.46 6.42 12.11
CA ILE A 345 -24.67 6.08 12.84
C ILE A 345 -24.57 4.65 13.36
N ASN A 346 -25.04 4.43 14.59
CA ASN A 346 -25.33 3.09 15.08
C ASN A 346 -26.69 2.65 14.52
N SER A 347 -26.69 1.63 13.66
CA SER A 347 -27.87 1.19 12.93
C SER A 347 -28.98 0.58 13.79
N ILE A 348 -28.71 0.30 15.08
CA ILE A 348 -29.70 -0.23 16.04
C ILE A 348 -30.19 0.87 16.99
N THR A 349 -29.29 1.71 17.51
CA THR A 349 -29.65 2.73 18.54
C THR A 349 -30.02 4.10 17.95
N GLY A 350 -29.71 4.36 16.68
CA GLY A 350 -29.90 5.68 16.06
C GLY A 350 -28.88 6.74 16.51
N GLU A 351 -27.87 6.37 17.29
CA GLU A 351 -26.82 7.29 17.77
C GLU A 351 -25.94 7.75 16.60
N ILE A 352 -25.91 9.07 16.36
CA ILE A 352 -25.09 9.75 15.35
C ILE A 352 -23.89 10.41 16.04
N SER A 353 -22.70 10.19 15.48
CA SER A 353 -21.44 10.78 15.92
C SER A 353 -20.64 11.31 14.73
N PHE A 354 -19.84 12.35 14.95
CA PHE A 354 -18.86 12.81 13.98
C PHE A 354 -17.66 11.85 13.92
N ILE A 355 -17.06 11.68 12.73
CA ILE A 355 -15.82 10.91 12.55
C ILE A 355 -14.59 11.70 13.04
N ILE A 356 -14.63 13.03 12.87
CA ILE A 356 -13.65 14.00 13.35
C ILE A 356 -14.49 15.11 14.01
N SER A 357 -14.13 15.55 15.20
CA SER A 357 -14.85 16.65 15.89
C SER A 357 -14.95 17.89 14.98
N PRO A 358 -16.10 18.57 14.95
CA PRO A 358 -16.25 19.80 14.19
C PRO A 358 -15.46 20.93 14.84
N ASP A 359 -15.18 21.95 14.03
CA ASP A 359 -14.42 23.17 14.31
C ASP A 359 -15.22 24.31 13.66
N TYR A 360 -15.66 25.28 14.46
CA TYR A 360 -16.65 26.29 14.09
C TYR A 360 -16.12 27.21 12.99
N GLU A 361 -14.87 27.65 13.12
CA GLU A 361 -14.11 28.46 12.16
C GLU A 361 -14.03 27.81 10.78
N THR A 362 -13.84 26.48 10.73
CA THR A 362 -13.79 25.72 9.48
C THR A 362 -15.18 25.47 8.89
N LYS A 363 -16.13 24.99 9.70
CA LYS A 363 -17.50 24.67 9.23
C LYS A 363 -18.51 24.61 10.37
N ASN A 364 -19.36 25.64 10.46
CA ASN A 364 -20.38 25.77 11.50
C ASN A 364 -21.78 25.17 11.19
N LEU A 365 -21.96 24.50 10.05
CA LEU A 365 -23.26 23.96 9.63
C LEU A 365 -23.11 22.66 8.83
N TYR A 366 -23.80 21.60 9.24
CA TYR A 366 -23.83 20.30 8.54
C TYR A 366 -25.26 19.89 8.17
N SER A 367 -25.42 19.22 7.02
CA SER A 367 -26.71 18.64 6.60
C SER A 367 -26.58 17.17 6.19
N ILE A 368 -27.32 16.32 6.89
CA ILE A 368 -27.38 14.86 6.68
C ILE A 368 -28.83 14.40 6.58
N ASP A 369 -29.06 13.31 5.88
CA ASP A 369 -30.36 12.65 5.76
C ASP A 369 -30.33 11.35 6.56
N ALA A 370 -31.06 11.30 7.68
CA ALA A 370 -31.25 10.07 8.44
C ALA A 370 -32.33 9.21 7.79
N ILE A 371 -32.04 7.92 7.61
CA ILE A 371 -32.96 6.93 7.02
C ILE A 371 -33.38 5.97 8.12
N ALA A 372 -34.68 5.68 8.20
CA ALA A 372 -35.24 4.63 9.05
C ALA A 372 -35.95 3.61 8.15
N THR A 373 -35.55 2.35 8.26
CA THR A 373 -36.08 1.21 7.49
C THR A 373 -36.71 0.22 8.44
N ASP A 374 -37.93 -0.23 8.16
CA ASP A 374 -38.62 -1.29 8.91
C ASP A 374 -38.11 -2.71 8.52
N SER A 375 -38.71 -3.77 9.06
CA SER A 375 -38.39 -5.16 8.65
C SER A 375 -38.94 -5.58 7.29
N SER A 376 -39.88 -4.81 6.72
CA SER A 376 -40.55 -5.05 5.43
C SER A 376 -39.91 -4.28 4.26
N ASN A 377 -38.88 -3.47 4.55
CA ASN A 377 -38.19 -2.51 3.67
C ASN A 377 -38.98 -1.24 3.31
N ASN A 378 -40.02 -0.88 4.06
CA ASN A 378 -40.59 0.46 4.02
C ASN A 378 -39.59 1.45 4.65
N GLN A 379 -39.42 2.62 4.03
CA GLN A 379 -38.40 3.60 4.42
C GLN A 379 -38.98 4.99 4.57
N SER A 380 -38.48 5.73 5.56
CA SER A 380 -38.63 7.17 5.64
C SER A 380 -37.28 7.86 5.75
N THR A 381 -37.26 9.17 5.50
CA THR A 381 -36.05 9.98 5.54
C THR A 381 -36.33 11.31 6.23
N GLN A 382 -35.51 11.67 7.20
CA GLN A 382 -35.52 12.96 7.88
C GLN A 382 -34.21 13.70 7.55
N ASN A 383 -34.31 14.85 6.88
CA ASN A 383 -33.18 15.76 6.77
C ASN A 383 -32.92 16.41 8.14
N ILE A 384 -31.66 16.42 8.56
CA ILE A 384 -31.18 16.93 9.84
C ILE A 384 -30.15 18.02 9.59
N THR A 385 -30.38 19.19 10.15
CA THR A 385 -29.46 20.33 10.12
C THR A 385 -28.78 20.50 11.47
N LEU A 386 -27.47 20.27 11.54
CA LEU A 386 -26.68 20.44 12.75
C LEU A 386 -25.95 21.79 12.68
N HIS A 387 -26.22 22.64 13.66
CA HIS A 387 -25.47 23.88 13.90
C HIS A 387 -24.34 23.57 14.88
N ILE A 388 -23.14 24.07 14.60
CA ILE A 388 -22.04 24.04 15.55
C ILE A 388 -22.06 25.35 16.35
N ASN A 389 -21.89 25.27 17.67
CA ASN A 389 -21.68 26.43 18.52
C ASN A 389 -20.18 26.74 18.65
N ASP A 390 -19.83 28.02 18.54
CA ASP A 390 -18.54 28.61 18.91
C ASP A 390 -18.27 28.40 20.42
N VAL A 391 -17.13 27.79 20.76
CA VAL A 391 -16.67 27.55 22.15
C VAL A 391 -15.28 28.13 22.38
N ASN A 392 -15.09 29.41 22.06
CA ASN A 392 -13.94 30.27 22.42
C ASN A 392 -12.71 29.52 22.98
N GLU A 393 -11.85 29.07 22.08
CA GLU A 393 -10.60 28.41 22.40
C GLU A 393 -9.62 29.40 23.04
N ILE A 394 -8.98 28.97 24.12
CA ILE A 394 -7.71 29.58 24.51
C ILE A 394 -6.65 28.99 23.57
N ILE A 395 -6.40 29.65 22.44
CA ILE A 395 -5.26 29.33 21.58
C ILE A 395 -4.00 29.41 22.44
N PRO A 396 -3.26 28.30 22.67
CA PRO A 396 -2.05 28.35 23.46
C PRO A 396 -1.01 29.16 22.69
N ASP A 397 -0.42 30.17 23.33
CA ASP A 397 0.75 30.80 22.72
C ASP A 397 1.91 29.79 22.74
N THR A 398 2.33 29.40 21.54
CA THR A 398 3.41 28.46 21.28
C THR A 398 4.66 29.16 20.73
N THR A 399 4.63 30.49 20.68
CA THR A 399 5.72 31.33 20.17
C THR A 399 6.77 31.50 21.26
N ALA A 400 8.01 31.12 20.99
CA ALA A 400 9.10 31.38 21.93
C ALA A 400 9.67 32.80 21.78
N PRO A 401 10.11 33.46 22.88
CA PRO A 401 10.80 34.75 22.80
C PRO A 401 12.00 34.72 21.87
N THR A 402 12.23 35.80 21.11
CA THR A 402 13.40 35.95 20.23
C THR A 402 14.52 36.69 20.96
N LEU A 403 15.70 36.08 21.06
CA LEU A 403 16.90 36.69 21.64
C LEU A 403 17.61 37.64 20.65
N SER A 404 18.24 38.70 21.16
CA SER A 404 18.86 39.78 20.38
C SER A 404 20.25 39.45 19.81
N SER A 405 20.78 38.26 20.11
CA SER A 405 22.09 37.79 19.67
C SER A 405 22.00 36.32 19.27
N THR A 406 23.06 35.80 18.67
CA THR A 406 23.21 34.41 18.23
C THR A 406 24.33 33.74 19.03
N ASN A 407 24.54 32.45 18.81
CA ASN A 407 25.74 31.78 19.29
C ASN A 407 26.99 32.46 18.71
N LYS A 408 27.99 32.73 19.56
CA LYS A 408 29.24 33.43 19.21
C LYS A 408 30.40 32.82 19.99
N THR A 409 31.60 32.90 19.43
CA THR A 409 32.84 32.50 20.10
C THR A 409 33.76 33.71 20.30
N PHE A 410 34.17 33.95 21.54
CA PHE A 410 35.13 34.98 21.92
C PHE A 410 36.46 34.31 22.30
N ARG A 411 37.59 34.96 21.98
CA ARG A 411 38.93 34.38 22.19
C ARG A 411 39.85 35.36 22.88
N THR A 412 40.61 34.88 23.85
CA THR A 412 41.57 35.67 24.63
C THR A 412 42.71 34.81 25.16
N ILE A 413 43.72 35.43 25.74
CA ILE A 413 44.79 34.73 26.48
C ILE A 413 44.60 34.89 27.98
N VAL A 414 45.18 33.97 28.75
CA VAL A 414 45.21 34.03 30.22
C VAL A 414 45.64 35.41 30.74
N GLY A 415 44.91 35.93 31.70
CA GLY A 415 45.10 37.26 32.30
C GLY A 415 44.44 38.42 31.55
N THR A 416 43.82 38.19 30.39
CA THR A 416 43.14 39.23 29.60
C THR A 416 41.62 39.08 29.66
N SER A 417 40.97 39.96 30.43
CA SER A 417 39.51 39.99 30.61
C SER A 417 38.78 40.58 29.39
N LEU A 418 37.70 39.93 28.96
CA LEU A 418 36.75 40.47 27.98
C LEU A 418 35.47 40.96 28.67
N ALA A 419 34.79 41.93 28.05
CA ALA A 419 33.45 42.34 28.47
C ALA A 419 32.39 41.38 27.90
N TYR A 420 31.43 40.97 28.72
CA TYR A 420 30.30 40.15 28.28
C TYR A 420 29.38 40.94 27.34
N GLU A 421 28.85 40.29 26.30
CA GLU A 421 27.81 40.87 25.46
C GLU A 421 26.48 40.97 26.22
N SER A 422 25.76 42.09 26.03
CA SER A 422 24.42 42.28 26.57
C SER A 422 23.39 41.62 25.65
N VAL A 423 22.77 40.54 26.13
CA VAL A 423 21.69 39.84 25.41
C VAL A 423 20.34 40.31 25.96
N THR A 424 19.44 40.74 25.09
CA THR A 424 18.04 41.05 25.41
C THR A 424 17.12 40.09 24.65
N ALA A 425 15.81 40.15 24.93
CA ALA A 425 14.81 39.39 24.19
C ALA A 425 13.61 40.27 23.85
N THR A 426 12.90 39.92 22.79
CA THR A 426 11.62 40.50 22.36
C THR A 426 10.66 39.38 22.00
N ASP A 427 9.37 39.60 22.24
CA ASP A 427 8.32 38.62 22.09
C ASP A 427 7.07 39.27 21.48
N ASN A 428 6.12 38.47 21.01
CA ASN A 428 4.94 38.91 20.28
C ASN A 428 3.94 39.70 21.16
N ASN A 429 3.84 39.41 22.47
CA ASN A 429 2.79 39.95 23.34
C ASN A 429 3.20 40.21 24.81
N ASP A 430 4.24 39.57 25.34
CA ASP A 430 4.43 39.46 26.80
C ASP A 430 5.69 40.12 27.41
N ASN A 431 5.71 40.21 28.75
CA ASN A 431 6.88 40.62 29.53
C ASN A 431 7.86 39.45 29.67
N ILE A 432 9.09 39.64 29.20
CA ILE A 432 10.10 38.58 29.14
C ILE A 432 11.10 38.72 30.29
N THR A 433 11.50 37.60 30.90
CA THR A 433 12.67 37.54 31.77
C THR A 433 13.84 36.90 31.04
N VAL A 434 14.97 37.60 30.95
CA VAL A 434 16.24 37.05 30.46
C VAL A 434 17.14 36.72 31.65
N SER A 435 17.74 35.54 31.64
CA SER A 435 18.72 35.12 32.64
C SER A 435 19.96 34.52 31.99
N SER A 436 21.11 34.72 32.61
CA SER A 436 22.36 34.04 32.25
C SER A 436 22.91 33.26 33.44
N HIS A 437 23.65 32.20 33.15
CA HIS A 437 24.34 31.39 34.16
C HIS A 437 25.86 31.36 33.90
N GLU A 438 26.64 31.13 34.95
CA GLU A 438 28.10 31.02 34.94
C GLU A 438 28.93 32.32 34.73
N ILE A 439 30.22 32.22 35.03
CA ILE A 439 31.24 33.28 34.93
C ILE A 439 32.50 32.65 34.31
N VAL A 440 33.12 33.33 33.34
CA VAL A 440 34.37 32.92 32.70
C VAL A 440 35.55 33.23 33.61
N ASP A 441 36.41 32.24 33.90
CA ASP A 441 37.69 32.48 34.56
C ASP A 441 38.80 32.78 33.54
N PHE A 442 39.03 34.07 33.30
CA PHE A 442 40.10 34.54 32.41
C PHE A 442 41.53 34.25 32.92
N ASN A 443 41.72 33.68 34.12
CA ASN A 443 43.04 33.33 34.65
C ASN A 443 43.43 31.87 34.41
N THR A 444 42.51 31.04 33.90
CA THR A 444 42.73 29.62 33.65
C THR A 444 42.45 29.35 32.17
N ALA A 445 43.41 28.76 31.45
CA ALA A 445 43.19 28.40 30.06
C ALA A 445 42.14 27.28 29.94
N GLY A 446 41.08 27.50 29.18
CA GLY A 446 39.97 26.56 29.01
C GLY A 446 38.96 27.04 27.96
N ILE A 447 37.85 26.30 27.84
CA ILE A 447 36.67 26.72 27.09
C ILE A 447 35.50 26.82 28.08
N TYR A 448 34.85 27.97 28.11
CA TYR A 448 33.74 28.31 28.99
C TYR A 448 32.51 28.63 28.15
N GLU A 449 31.31 28.28 28.61
CA GLU A 449 30.06 28.50 27.88
C GLU A 449 29.06 29.21 28.78
N ILE A 450 28.57 30.38 28.36
CA ILE A 450 27.48 31.10 29.03
C ILE A 450 26.20 30.84 28.24
N GLU A 451 25.24 30.14 28.85
CA GLU A 451 23.88 30.06 28.32
C GLU A 451 23.07 31.29 28.77
N TYR A 452 22.46 31.96 27.78
CA TYR A 452 21.44 32.99 27.98
C TYR A 452 20.09 32.39 27.63
N SER A 453 19.13 32.46 28.56
CA SER A 453 17.78 31.94 28.35
C SER A 453 16.73 33.02 28.53
N ALA A 454 15.71 33.01 27.67
CA ALA A 454 14.50 33.81 27.80
C ALA A 454 13.28 32.90 28.05
N THR A 455 12.31 33.39 28.81
CA THR A 455 11.03 32.70 29.04
C THR A 455 9.90 33.74 29.16
N ASP A 456 8.77 33.47 28.51
CA ASP A 456 7.54 34.28 28.53
C ASP A 456 6.56 33.83 29.64
N SER A 457 5.35 34.40 29.69
CA SER A 457 4.29 34.00 30.63
C SER A 457 3.76 32.59 30.36
N SER A 458 3.75 32.19 29.08
CA SER A 458 3.26 30.91 28.57
C SER A 458 4.25 29.76 28.77
N SER A 459 5.43 30.05 29.34
CA SER A 459 6.55 29.13 29.55
C SER A 459 7.25 28.63 28.28
N ASN A 460 7.07 29.28 27.14
CA ASN A 460 7.91 29.02 25.96
C ASN A 460 9.32 29.57 26.21
N LYS A 461 10.32 28.92 25.60
CA LYS A 461 11.73 29.19 25.89
C LYS A 461 12.57 29.29 24.64
N SER A 462 13.57 30.17 24.71
CA SER A 462 14.70 30.19 23.79
C SER A 462 15.99 30.31 24.59
N SER A 463 17.08 29.76 24.04
CA SER A 463 18.42 30.01 24.56
C SER A 463 19.47 30.15 23.46
N ILE A 464 20.56 30.84 23.79
CA ILE A 464 21.78 30.93 23.00
C ILE A 464 22.98 30.69 23.90
N ILE A 465 24.09 30.23 23.31
CA ILE A 465 25.34 29.95 24.02
C ILE A 465 26.46 30.85 23.47
N HIS A 466 27.13 31.58 24.36
CA HIS A 466 28.38 32.28 24.05
C HIS A 466 29.56 31.49 24.60
N THR A 467 30.45 31.07 23.71
CA THR A 467 31.66 30.32 24.04
C THR A 467 32.84 31.28 24.23
N TYR A 468 33.61 31.12 25.30
CA TYR A 468 34.82 31.89 25.59
C TYR A 468 36.02 30.93 25.65
N GLU A 469 36.92 31.06 24.69
CA GLU A 469 38.13 30.25 24.59
C GLU A 469 39.32 31.07 25.15
N VAL A 470 39.85 30.62 26.29
CA VAL A 470 41.00 31.21 26.97
C VAL A 470 42.23 30.34 26.70
N TYR A 471 43.26 30.92 26.10
CA TYR A 471 44.48 30.23 25.67
C TYR A 471 45.68 30.58 26.56
N ASP A 472 46.63 29.65 26.66
CA ASP A 472 47.97 29.93 27.17
C ASP A 472 48.90 30.26 26.00
N ILE A 473 50.13 30.67 26.33
CA ILE A 473 51.17 30.97 25.34
C ILE A 473 52.39 30.07 25.54
N VAL A 474 53.02 29.68 24.42
CA VAL A 474 54.27 28.91 24.40
C VAL A 474 55.30 29.64 23.53
N ASN A 475 56.57 29.60 23.93
CA ASN A 475 57.66 30.24 23.21
C ASN A 475 58.49 29.20 22.47
N SER A 476 58.94 29.55 21.27
CA SER A 476 59.89 28.73 20.52
C SER A 476 61.32 28.94 21.00
N ASP A 477 61.95 27.88 21.49
CA ASP A 477 63.41 27.86 21.73
C ASP A 477 64.22 27.94 20.41
N ILE A 478 63.56 27.74 19.25
CA ILE A 478 64.16 27.62 17.92
C ILE A 478 64.16 28.97 17.16
N THR A 479 63.11 29.78 17.35
CA THR A 479 62.91 31.06 16.63
C THR A 479 62.73 32.26 17.56
N GLY A 480 62.53 32.03 18.86
CA GLY A 480 62.15 33.07 19.82
C GLY A 480 60.70 33.56 19.71
N LYS A 481 59.88 33.03 18.79
CA LYS A 481 58.51 33.50 18.57
C LYS A 481 57.52 32.94 19.60
N THR A 482 56.52 33.75 19.93
CA THR A 482 55.42 33.38 20.83
C THR A 482 54.25 32.79 20.01
N TRP A 483 53.66 31.70 20.48
CA TRP A 483 52.56 30.96 19.86
C TRP A 483 51.46 30.67 20.88
N LEU A 484 50.23 30.37 20.43
CA LEU A 484 49.21 29.80 21.33
C LEU A 484 49.56 28.35 21.70
N ASP A 485 49.26 27.96 22.93
CA ASP A 485 49.52 26.63 23.50
C ASP A 485 48.82 25.49 22.73
N ARG A 486 47.64 25.75 22.18
CA ARG A 486 46.83 24.78 21.42
C ARG A 486 46.18 25.37 20.16
N ASN A 487 45.56 24.50 19.38
CA ASN A 487 44.85 24.89 18.16
C ASN A 487 43.57 25.66 18.50
N ILE A 488 43.09 26.49 17.59
CA ILE A 488 41.82 27.20 17.78
C ILE A 488 40.66 26.20 17.90
N GLY A 489 39.83 26.35 18.94
CA GLY A 489 38.75 25.44 19.30
C GLY A 489 39.16 24.23 20.15
N ALA A 490 40.47 24.06 20.44
CA ALA A 490 40.94 22.92 21.23
C ALA A 490 40.67 23.15 22.73
N LYS A 491 40.15 22.12 23.41
CA LYS A 491 39.86 22.16 24.86
C LYS A 491 41.13 22.16 25.71
N GLU A 492 42.17 21.47 25.24
CA GLU A 492 43.44 21.28 25.96
C GLU A 492 44.63 21.16 25.01
N VAL A 493 45.85 21.29 25.55
CA VAL A 493 47.10 21.02 24.83
C VAL A 493 47.22 19.52 24.56
N CYS A 494 47.66 19.14 23.36
CA CYS A 494 47.87 17.74 23.04
C CYS A 494 49.03 17.13 23.83
N ASN A 495 48.72 16.25 24.78
CA ASN A 495 49.72 15.57 25.61
C ASN A 495 49.79 14.06 25.37
N ASP A 496 48.81 13.47 24.70
CA ASP A 496 48.75 12.04 24.35
C ASP A 496 48.48 11.86 22.85
N ILE A 497 49.46 11.31 22.12
CA ILE A 497 49.35 11.07 20.67
C ILE A 497 48.32 9.97 20.34
N SER A 498 47.98 9.11 21.31
CA SER A 498 46.96 8.07 21.16
C SER A 498 45.54 8.56 21.43
N ASN A 499 45.38 9.72 22.10
CA ASN A 499 44.09 10.31 22.42
C ASN A 499 44.08 11.83 22.14
N ILE A 500 43.86 12.19 20.88
CA ILE A 500 43.88 13.58 20.41
C ILE A 500 42.50 14.28 20.39
N TYR A 501 41.41 13.59 20.76
CA TYR A 501 40.03 14.07 20.52
C TYR A 501 39.72 15.47 21.07
N ASN A 502 40.22 15.81 22.26
CA ASN A 502 39.97 17.11 22.89
C ASN A 502 40.90 18.23 22.40
N CYS A 503 42.01 17.90 21.75
CA CYS A 503 43.12 18.83 21.52
C CYS A 503 43.33 19.23 20.04
N ILE A 504 42.55 18.67 19.12
CA ILE A 504 42.60 18.98 17.68
C ILE A 504 42.14 20.40 17.35
N GLY A 505 41.07 20.86 17.99
CA GLY A 505 40.40 22.10 17.63
C GLY A 505 39.48 21.99 16.40
N ASP A 506 39.04 23.13 15.90
CA ASP A 506 38.01 23.25 14.87
C ASP A 506 38.57 23.22 13.43
N TYR A 507 37.67 23.10 12.45
CA TYR A 507 37.98 22.85 11.04
C TYR A 507 37.49 24.00 10.14
N PHE A 508 38.23 25.10 10.15
CA PHE A 508 37.90 26.32 9.42
C PHE A 508 38.04 26.16 7.90
N GLN A 509 37.15 26.76 7.12
CA GLN A 509 37.34 26.96 5.68
C GLN A 509 38.30 28.14 5.44
N TRP A 510 39.15 28.05 4.42
CA TRP A 510 40.28 28.98 4.30
C TRP A 510 39.83 30.43 4.10
N GLY A 511 40.36 31.34 4.91
CA GLY A 511 40.03 32.76 4.90
C GLY A 511 38.69 33.15 5.54
N ARG A 512 37.92 32.21 6.10
CA ARG A 512 36.60 32.50 6.68
C ARG A 512 36.70 32.93 8.15
N SER A 513 35.75 33.74 8.60
CA SER A 513 35.57 34.11 10.00
C SER A 513 35.05 32.95 10.85
N SER A 514 35.18 33.06 12.17
CA SER A 514 34.54 32.16 13.13
C SER A 514 33.06 32.52 13.29
N ASP A 515 32.22 31.88 12.47
CA ASP A 515 30.75 32.03 12.45
C ASP A 515 30.02 30.76 12.93
N GLY A 516 30.76 29.70 13.29
CA GLY A 516 30.25 28.40 13.72
C GLY A 516 30.35 27.30 12.65
N HIS A 517 30.68 27.63 11.39
CA HIS A 517 30.89 26.63 10.34
C HIS A 517 32.07 25.68 10.60
N GLU A 518 33.01 26.09 11.44
CA GLU A 518 34.23 25.34 11.75
C GLU A 518 33.97 24.11 12.64
N LYS A 519 32.84 24.10 13.36
CA LYS A 519 32.46 23.01 14.28
C LYS A 519 32.06 21.77 13.48
N THR A 520 32.52 20.58 13.91
CA THR A 520 32.20 19.31 13.21
C THR A 520 30.71 18.97 13.17
N SER A 521 29.93 19.53 14.10
CA SER A 521 28.47 19.44 14.20
C SER A 521 27.71 20.48 13.37
N SER A 522 28.38 21.44 12.72
CA SER A 522 27.70 22.52 12.00
C SER A 522 26.95 21.99 10.77
N PRO A 523 25.86 22.68 10.33
CA PRO A 523 25.15 22.34 9.10
C PRO A 523 26.08 22.29 7.89
N ILE A 524 25.70 21.52 6.87
CA ILE A 524 26.40 21.47 5.57
C ILE A 524 25.48 21.98 4.47
N SER A 525 26.04 22.62 3.43
CA SER A 525 25.23 23.13 2.31
C SER A 525 24.40 22.03 1.67
N SER A 526 23.17 22.34 1.25
CA SER A 526 22.18 21.37 0.77
C SER A 526 22.65 20.57 -0.46
N SER A 527 23.28 21.23 -1.44
CA SER A 527 23.97 20.59 -2.56
C SER A 527 25.48 20.51 -2.37
N TYR A 528 26.10 19.55 -3.08
CA TYR A 528 27.57 19.40 -3.14
C TYR A 528 28.22 20.54 -3.92
N SER A 529 27.64 20.93 -5.05
CA SER A 529 27.86 22.24 -5.67
C SER A 529 26.91 23.24 -4.99
N GLY A 530 27.19 23.55 -3.72
CA GLY A 530 26.36 24.45 -2.91
C GLY A 530 26.17 25.82 -3.59
N PRO A 531 25.12 26.60 -3.22
CA PRO A 531 25.19 28.03 -3.47
C PRO A 531 26.43 28.56 -2.75
N LEU A 532 27.48 28.86 -3.51
CA LEU A 532 28.73 29.39 -2.97
C LEU A 532 28.44 30.75 -2.34
N ALA A 533 29.23 31.12 -1.33
CA ALA A 533 29.12 32.44 -0.74
C ALA A 533 29.30 33.53 -1.82
N THR A 534 28.44 34.53 -1.80
CA THR A 534 28.52 35.69 -2.71
C THR A 534 29.21 36.90 -2.07
N THR A 535 29.51 36.80 -0.77
CA THR A 535 30.21 37.80 0.05
C THR A 535 31.25 37.11 0.93
N LEU A 536 32.27 37.87 1.37
CA LEU A 536 33.26 37.40 2.35
C LEU A 536 32.75 37.43 3.79
N TYR A 537 31.69 38.20 4.05
CA TYR A 537 31.19 38.52 5.39
C TYR A 537 29.68 38.26 5.50
N ASN A 538 29.18 38.21 6.73
CA ASN A 538 27.76 38.01 7.08
C ASN A 538 27.16 36.70 6.53
N LEU A 539 27.92 35.61 6.67
CA LEU A 539 27.48 34.25 6.35
C LEU A 539 26.76 33.62 7.54
N ASP A 540 26.01 32.55 7.29
CA ASP A 540 25.46 31.69 8.32
C ASP A 540 26.54 30.74 8.88
N ASN A 541 26.18 29.83 9.79
CA ASN A 541 27.10 28.83 10.32
C ASN A 541 27.23 27.57 9.43
N THR A 542 26.80 27.61 8.17
CA THR A 542 26.82 26.46 7.26
C THR A 542 28.21 26.22 6.70
N PHE A 543 28.73 24.99 6.79
CA PHE A 543 29.93 24.56 6.08
C PHE A 543 29.62 24.37 4.59
N ILE A 544 30.19 25.24 3.76
CA ILE A 544 29.84 25.32 2.34
C ILE A 544 30.62 24.24 1.57
N ARG A 545 29.90 23.30 0.96
CA ARG A 545 30.49 22.22 0.17
C ARG A 545 30.72 22.67 -1.27
N SER A 546 31.88 22.30 -1.83
CA SER A 546 32.23 22.60 -3.23
C SER A 546 33.43 21.77 -3.73
N ASP A 547 33.69 21.83 -5.04
CA ASP A 547 34.84 21.18 -5.68
C ASP A 547 36.21 21.80 -5.35
N SER A 548 36.27 23.09 -4.97
CA SER A 548 37.53 23.81 -4.73
C SER A 548 37.40 24.94 -3.71
N ASP A 549 36.63 26.00 -4.00
CA ASP A 549 36.48 27.19 -3.13
C ASP A 549 35.04 27.34 -2.62
N TRP A 550 34.87 27.86 -1.41
CA TRP A 550 33.57 28.08 -0.77
C TRP A 550 32.89 29.40 -1.20
N ILE A 551 33.66 30.33 -1.79
CA ILE A 551 33.17 31.60 -2.33
C ILE A 551 33.07 31.57 -3.85
N ILE A 552 32.14 32.33 -4.43
CA ILE A 552 31.96 32.41 -5.88
C ILE A 552 33.13 33.14 -6.56
N GLY A 553 33.52 32.65 -7.74
CA GLY A 553 34.56 33.27 -8.55
C GLY A 553 34.21 34.72 -8.91
N GLY A 554 35.18 35.62 -8.72
CA GLY A 554 35.03 37.06 -8.95
C GLY A 554 34.97 37.90 -7.68
N VAL A 555 34.81 37.30 -6.49
CA VAL A 555 34.80 38.03 -5.20
C VAL A 555 36.20 38.11 -4.60
N ASP A 556 36.91 36.99 -4.46
CA ASP A 556 38.29 36.91 -3.94
C ASP A 556 39.04 35.73 -4.58
N SER A 557 39.08 35.72 -5.91
CA SER A 557 39.60 34.60 -6.71
C SER A 557 41.10 34.34 -6.54
N ASP A 558 41.88 35.33 -6.12
CA ASP A 558 43.32 35.17 -5.87
C ASP A 558 43.64 34.82 -4.41
N GLY A 559 42.70 35.08 -3.49
CA GLY A 559 42.80 34.86 -2.04
C GLY A 559 43.37 36.06 -1.28
N SER A 560 43.61 37.21 -1.93
CA SER A 560 44.30 38.35 -1.32
C SER A 560 43.53 38.92 -0.12
N LEU A 561 42.22 39.12 -0.25
CA LEU A 561 41.39 39.71 0.81
C LEU A 561 41.31 38.79 2.03
N ARG A 562 41.16 37.48 1.80
CA ARG A 562 41.16 36.45 2.84
C ARG A 562 42.51 36.30 3.53
N SER A 563 43.61 36.36 2.78
CA SER A 563 44.98 36.37 3.32
C SER A 563 45.21 37.56 4.25
N ASP A 564 44.77 38.75 3.82
CA ASP A 564 44.95 39.98 4.59
C ASP A 564 44.09 39.95 5.87
N PHE A 565 42.83 39.50 5.79
CA PHE A 565 41.96 39.28 6.95
C PHE A 565 42.55 38.28 7.95
N TRP A 566 43.15 37.18 7.49
CA TRP A 566 43.82 36.20 8.34
C TRP A 566 45.19 36.63 8.88
N SER A 567 45.71 37.76 8.40
CA SER A 567 46.93 38.39 8.90
C SER A 567 46.67 39.50 9.94
N GLN A 568 45.41 39.84 10.21
CA GLN A 568 45.02 40.85 11.20
C GLN A 568 45.28 40.38 12.64
N THR A 569 45.67 41.32 13.50
CA THR A 569 46.03 41.09 14.91
C THR A 569 45.13 41.83 15.89
N ASP A 570 44.07 42.51 15.43
CA ASP A 570 43.13 43.23 16.29
C ASP A 570 42.16 42.31 17.06
N GLY A 571 42.05 41.04 16.64
CA GLY A 571 41.15 40.04 17.21
C GLY A 571 39.81 39.91 16.48
N THR A 572 39.63 40.57 15.33
CA THR A 572 38.44 40.43 14.47
C THR A 572 38.52 39.21 13.53
N SER A 573 39.71 38.63 13.41
CA SER A 573 40.00 37.42 12.63
C SER A 573 39.67 36.14 13.41
N VAL A 574 40.27 35.00 13.04
CA VAL A 574 40.11 33.73 13.78
C VAL A 574 40.91 33.73 15.10
N CYS A 575 42.06 34.40 15.14
CA CYS A 575 42.96 34.44 16.28
C CYS A 575 42.56 35.52 17.31
N PRO A 576 42.88 35.33 18.62
CA PRO A 576 42.68 36.37 19.63
C PRO A 576 43.53 37.62 19.37
N SER A 577 43.14 38.75 19.96
CA SER A 577 43.86 40.03 19.82
C SER A 577 45.35 39.90 20.20
N GLY A 578 46.23 40.48 19.39
CA GLY A 578 47.69 40.32 19.45
C GLY A 578 48.25 39.12 18.65
N PHE A 579 47.38 38.23 18.15
CA PHE A 579 47.77 37.04 17.40
C PHE A 579 47.18 37.04 15.99
N ARG A 580 47.87 36.39 15.06
CA ARG A 580 47.42 36.17 13.67
C ARG A 580 47.70 34.73 13.25
N ILE A 581 47.21 34.35 12.08
CA ILE A 581 47.57 33.07 11.46
C ILE A 581 49.01 33.20 10.90
N PRO A 582 49.89 32.22 11.12
CA PRO A 582 51.27 32.27 10.65
C PRO A 582 51.36 32.21 9.13
N THR A 583 52.49 32.64 8.60
CA THR A 583 52.90 32.30 7.24
C THR A 583 53.39 30.84 7.14
N ASN A 584 53.46 30.32 5.91
CA ASN A 584 54.04 29.00 5.65
C ASN A 584 55.48 28.87 6.14
N GLU A 585 56.28 29.92 6.00
CA GLU A 585 57.67 29.90 6.46
C GLU A 585 57.77 29.88 7.97
N GLU A 586 57.01 30.72 8.67
CA GLU A 586 56.98 30.76 10.13
C GLU A 586 56.61 29.40 10.72
N LEU A 587 55.49 28.81 10.31
CA LEU A 587 55.05 27.51 10.83
C LEU A 587 56.02 26.37 10.45
N ARG A 588 56.66 26.44 9.27
CA ARG A 588 57.65 25.44 8.85
C ARG A 588 58.95 25.53 9.65
N PHE A 589 59.42 26.73 9.98
CA PHE A 589 60.70 26.90 10.70
C PHE A 589 60.66 26.35 12.14
N GLU A 590 59.48 26.29 12.77
CA GLU A 590 59.27 25.67 14.08
C GLU A 590 59.36 24.13 14.08
N LEU A 591 59.22 23.51 12.91
CA LEU A 591 59.15 22.06 12.74
C LEU A 591 60.42 21.47 12.13
N VAL A 592 61.50 22.26 11.99
CA VAL A 592 62.74 21.86 11.29
C VAL A 592 63.95 22.07 12.21
N THR A 593 64.71 20.98 12.44
CA THR A 593 65.93 20.97 13.26
C THR A 593 67.09 21.72 12.60
N GLU A 594 68.10 22.10 13.39
CA GLU A 594 69.26 22.88 12.91
C GLU A 594 70.01 22.19 11.75
N ASP A 595 70.22 20.87 11.82
CA ASP A 595 70.93 20.07 10.80
C ASP A 595 70.31 20.18 9.39
N ILE A 596 69.00 20.43 9.30
CA ILE A 596 68.25 20.45 8.04
C ILE A 596 68.30 21.84 7.37
N ARG A 597 68.51 22.91 8.15
CA ARG A 597 68.52 24.30 7.66
C ARG A 597 69.66 24.58 6.67
N ILE A 598 70.69 23.76 6.67
CA ILE A 598 71.96 23.97 5.95
C ILE A 598 71.91 23.49 4.48
N ASN A 599 70.90 22.70 4.07
CA ASN A 599 71.12 21.76 2.96
C ASN A 599 70.04 21.65 1.86
N THR A 600 69.04 22.53 1.79
CA THR A 600 67.98 22.41 0.73
C THR A 600 67.38 23.73 0.22
N SER A 601 67.62 24.04 -1.06
CA SER A 601 66.85 25.03 -1.85
C SER A 601 65.59 24.44 -2.52
N SER A 602 65.37 23.13 -2.35
CA SER A 602 64.07 22.48 -2.59
C SER A 602 63.95 21.27 -1.66
N ILE A 603 62.82 21.12 -0.97
CA ILE A 603 62.64 20.09 0.07
C ILE A 603 61.50 19.14 -0.30
N TYR A 604 61.84 18.10 -1.05
CA TYR A 604 61.22 16.80 -0.94
C TYR A 604 62.23 15.90 -0.23
N SER A 605 61.81 15.14 0.79
CA SER A 605 62.64 14.18 1.55
C SER A 605 63.74 14.76 2.49
N MET A 606 63.34 15.14 3.70
CA MET A 606 64.00 14.67 4.93
C MET A 606 62.90 14.18 5.89
N VAL A 607 63.09 13.00 6.49
CA VAL A 607 62.02 12.33 7.26
C VAL A 607 61.88 12.96 8.63
N LEU A 608 60.78 13.69 8.78
CA LEU A 608 60.15 14.01 10.05
C LEU A 608 58.70 13.52 9.92
N GLY A 609 58.25 12.71 10.86
CA GLY A 609 56.91 12.12 10.85
C GLY A 609 55.92 12.89 11.69
N LYS A 610 54.65 12.47 11.67
CA LYS A 610 53.60 13.04 12.55
C LYS A 610 53.97 12.97 14.04
N THR A 611 54.75 11.97 14.44
CA THR A 611 55.25 11.80 15.80
C THR A 611 56.25 12.90 16.17
N ASP A 612 57.13 13.29 15.26
CA ASP A 612 58.10 14.38 15.50
C ASP A 612 57.39 15.74 15.55
N VAL A 613 56.39 15.94 14.69
CA VAL A 613 55.50 17.12 14.72
C VAL A 613 54.71 17.20 16.03
N PHE A 614 54.21 16.07 16.54
CA PHE A 614 53.52 15.98 17.83
C PHE A 614 54.47 16.24 19.01
N ASN A 615 55.73 15.81 18.91
CA ASN A 615 56.74 15.98 19.96
C ASN A 615 57.41 17.38 19.92
N SER A 616 57.17 18.19 18.88
CA SER A 616 57.58 19.60 18.83
C SER A 616 56.90 20.42 19.93
N PHE A 617 57.44 21.61 20.26
CA PHE A 617 56.83 22.49 21.27
C PHE A 617 55.40 22.94 20.94
N LEU A 618 55.04 22.96 19.65
CA LEU A 618 53.67 23.28 19.17
C LEU A 618 52.67 22.14 19.38
N LYS A 619 53.16 20.90 19.56
CA LYS A 619 52.35 19.71 19.83
C LYS A 619 51.17 19.54 18.86
N LEU A 620 51.42 19.66 17.55
CA LEU A 620 50.35 19.68 16.55
C LEU A 620 49.77 18.26 16.33
N PRO A 621 48.48 18.02 16.59
CA PRO A 621 47.85 16.72 16.36
C PRO A 621 47.54 16.43 14.89
N SER A 622 47.46 15.13 14.56
CA SER A 622 46.93 14.62 13.30
C SER A 622 45.39 14.61 13.29
N GLY A 623 44.77 15.81 13.29
CA GLY A 623 43.31 15.95 13.33
C GLY A 623 42.55 15.44 12.09
N GLY A 624 43.24 15.22 10.97
CA GLY A 624 42.59 15.02 9.67
C GLY A 624 42.07 16.34 9.10
N MET A 625 41.04 16.28 8.25
CA MET A 625 40.37 17.45 7.69
C MET A 625 38.88 17.21 7.49
N ARG A 626 38.06 18.25 7.61
CA ARG A 626 36.65 18.22 7.24
C ARG A 626 36.52 18.32 5.72
N TRP A 627 36.03 17.25 5.11
CA TRP A 627 36.09 17.06 3.66
C TRP A 627 35.09 17.95 2.92
N ARG A 628 35.60 18.72 1.94
CA ARG A 628 34.81 19.70 1.16
C ARG A 628 33.57 19.15 0.46
N GLN A 629 33.48 17.83 0.22
CA GLN A 629 32.36 17.22 -0.51
C GLN A 629 31.25 16.67 0.38
N SER A 630 31.60 16.18 1.57
CA SER A 630 30.68 15.50 2.50
C SER A 630 30.47 16.25 3.82
N GLY A 631 31.36 17.18 4.15
CA GLY A 631 31.41 17.82 5.47
C GLY A 631 31.83 16.87 6.61
N THR A 632 32.28 15.66 6.30
CA THR A 632 32.75 14.67 7.30
C THR A 632 34.24 14.84 7.56
N VAL A 633 34.70 14.63 8.80
CA VAL A 633 36.14 14.55 9.09
C VAL A 633 36.71 13.25 8.51
N LEU A 634 37.77 13.36 7.71
CA LEU A 634 38.51 12.25 7.12
C LEU A 634 39.97 12.28 7.61
N GLN A 635 40.64 11.13 7.53
CA GLN A 635 42.09 10.97 7.85
C GLN A 635 42.50 11.32 9.29
N PHE A 636 41.53 11.38 10.21
CA PHE A 636 41.73 11.50 11.66
C PHE A 636 42.77 10.50 12.18
N GLY A 637 43.73 10.96 12.99
CA GLY A 637 44.82 10.15 13.54
C GLY A 637 45.95 9.77 12.56
N HIS A 638 45.76 10.00 11.26
CA HIS A 638 46.72 9.64 10.22
C HIS A 638 47.42 10.85 9.60
N TYR A 639 46.70 11.96 9.41
CA TYR A 639 47.23 13.16 8.79
C TYR A 639 46.94 14.40 9.64
N GLY A 640 47.87 15.35 9.69
CA GLY A 640 47.64 16.70 10.18
C GLY A 640 47.46 17.66 9.01
N TYR A 641 46.45 18.51 9.07
CA TYR A 641 46.17 19.52 8.05
C TYR A 641 45.96 20.89 8.71
N TYR A 642 46.84 21.82 8.39
CA TYR A 642 46.90 23.13 9.03
C TYR A 642 46.86 24.25 8.00
N TRP A 643 45.98 25.21 8.22
CA TRP A 643 45.94 26.42 7.43
C TRP A 643 47.03 27.42 7.87
N THR A 644 47.57 28.15 6.88
CA THR A 644 48.41 29.33 7.07
C THR A 644 47.75 30.51 6.34
N ASN A 645 48.22 31.74 6.59
CA ASN A 645 47.59 32.93 6.02
C ASN A 645 47.61 32.99 4.48
N LYS A 646 48.42 32.17 3.80
CA LYS A 646 48.52 32.11 2.32
C LYS A 646 48.46 30.70 1.72
N GLY A 647 48.55 29.65 2.54
CA GLY A 647 48.56 28.27 2.06
C GLY A 647 48.32 27.27 3.17
N MET A 648 49.07 26.18 3.18
CA MET A 648 48.87 25.11 4.15
C MET A 648 50.13 24.30 4.45
N LEU A 649 50.16 23.75 5.67
CA LEU A 649 51.01 22.64 6.07
C LEU A 649 50.19 21.35 6.07
N TYR A 650 50.74 20.25 5.58
CA TYR A 650 50.24 18.92 5.83
C TYR A 650 51.35 17.97 6.27
N PHE A 651 51.00 16.99 7.10
CA PHE A 651 51.92 15.95 7.54
C PHE A 651 51.23 14.60 7.76
N SER A 652 52.01 13.53 7.69
CA SER A 652 51.59 12.12 7.90
C SER A 652 52.71 11.32 8.56
N ASP A 653 52.60 10.00 8.62
CA ASP A 653 53.56 9.12 9.31
C ASP A 653 55.04 9.36 8.89
N ASP A 654 55.32 9.57 7.59
CA ASP A 654 56.70 9.69 7.05
C ASP A 654 56.95 10.99 6.24
N LEU A 655 56.07 11.99 6.31
CA LEU A 655 56.11 13.17 5.45
C LEU A 655 55.60 14.43 6.15
N ILE A 656 56.33 15.54 5.99
CA ILE A 656 55.85 16.91 6.18
C ILE A 656 56.01 17.67 4.86
N SER A 657 55.03 18.49 4.51
CA SER A 657 55.11 19.37 3.33
C SER A 657 54.27 20.62 3.53
N SER A 658 54.76 21.75 3.00
CA SER A 658 54.07 23.04 3.03
C SER A 658 53.84 23.54 1.61
N MET A 659 52.63 23.99 1.30
CA MET A 659 52.28 24.58 0.00
C MET A 659 52.10 26.09 0.16
N SER A 660 52.85 26.86 -0.65
CA SER A 660 52.84 28.32 -0.62
C SER A 660 51.50 28.95 -1.02
N LYS A 661 50.65 28.20 -1.73
CA LYS A 661 49.26 28.51 -2.06
C LYS A 661 48.39 27.27 -1.90
N ALA A 662 47.22 27.41 -1.30
CA ALA A 662 46.22 26.35 -1.24
C ALA A 662 45.38 26.29 -2.53
N THR A 663 44.91 25.09 -2.91
CA THR A 663 44.10 24.87 -4.13
C THR A 663 42.63 24.55 -3.84
N ASP A 664 42.33 24.14 -2.60
CA ASP A 664 41.02 23.63 -2.17
C ASP A 664 40.57 24.36 -0.89
N TYR A 665 40.30 25.66 -1.00
CA TYR A 665 39.93 26.54 0.12
C TYR A 665 38.66 26.09 0.88
N ALA A 666 37.78 25.31 0.24
CA ALA A 666 36.56 24.78 0.86
C ALA A 666 36.77 23.64 1.88
N ARG A 667 38.00 23.14 2.06
CA ARG A 667 38.31 22.14 3.11
C ARG A 667 38.27 22.79 4.49
N GLY A 668 37.77 22.07 5.49
CA GLY A 668 37.90 22.48 6.89
C GLY A 668 39.21 21.94 7.47
N MET A 669 40.10 22.79 7.95
CA MET A 669 41.41 22.39 8.51
C MET A 669 41.73 23.19 9.78
N ASN A 670 42.66 22.69 10.59
CA ASN A 670 42.98 23.27 11.88
C ASN A 670 43.82 24.55 11.74
N ILE A 671 43.73 25.43 12.74
CA ILE A 671 44.48 26.68 12.81
C ILE A 671 45.29 26.73 14.11
N ARG A 672 46.54 27.16 13.99
CA ARG A 672 47.42 27.53 15.11
C ARG A 672 47.82 28.99 14.92
N CYS A 673 47.74 29.80 15.96
CA CYS A 673 48.05 31.24 15.88
C CYS A 673 49.43 31.58 16.45
N ILE A 674 50.07 32.57 15.83
CA ILE A 674 51.36 33.14 16.22
C ILE A 674 51.14 34.59 16.70
N LYS A 675 51.93 35.02 17.68
CA LYS A 675 51.95 36.42 18.12
C LYS A 675 52.80 37.25 17.15
N ASP A 676 52.35 38.47 16.86
CA ASP A 676 53.11 39.38 16.00
C ASP A 676 53.96 40.34 16.87
N ASP A 677 55.22 39.96 17.12
CA ASP A 677 56.19 40.74 17.89
C ASP A 677 57.04 41.62 16.94
N ALA A 678 57.15 42.92 17.24
CA ALA A 678 57.94 43.87 16.43
C ALA A 678 59.46 43.72 16.67
N ILE A 679 60.25 43.66 15.58
CA ILE A 679 61.68 43.24 15.59
C ILE A 679 62.66 44.37 15.99
N VAL A 680 63.71 44.02 16.74
CA VAL A 680 64.91 44.86 17.07
C VAL A 680 66.20 44.02 16.88
N TYR A 681 67.33 44.61 16.45
CA TYR A 681 68.58 43.92 16.07
C TYR A 681 69.85 44.45 16.80
N GLU A 682 70.88 43.59 16.99
CA GLU A 682 72.24 43.94 17.48
C GLU A 682 73.35 43.11 16.76
N PRO A 683 74.63 43.58 16.64
CA PRO A 683 75.67 42.93 15.81
C PRO A 683 76.91 42.36 16.55
N ASN A 684 77.52 41.31 15.95
CA ASN A 684 78.93 40.80 16.07
C ASN A 684 79.19 39.43 16.75
N ASP A 685 79.15 38.33 15.98
CA ASP A 685 79.97 37.12 16.23
C ASP A 685 80.35 36.46 14.89
N TYR A 686 81.54 35.86 14.82
CA TYR A 686 82.18 35.27 13.63
C TYR A 686 83.01 34.00 13.98
N SER A 687 82.90 33.48 15.19
CA SER A 687 83.82 32.48 15.76
C SER A 687 83.67 31.03 15.25
N SER A 688 82.73 30.75 14.34
CA SER A 688 82.20 29.39 14.07
C SER A 688 82.72 28.67 12.81
N ILE A 689 83.71 29.22 12.08
CA ILE A 689 84.18 28.62 10.81
C ILE A 689 85.12 27.42 11.08
N LEU A 690 84.58 26.21 10.94
CA LEU A 690 85.26 24.92 11.15
C LEU A 690 86.02 24.42 9.89
N PRO A 691 86.99 23.49 10.02
CA PRO A 691 87.66 22.85 8.89
C PRO A 691 86.82 21.71 8.24
N MET A 692 87.28 21.23 7.08
CA MET A 692 86.61 20.28 6.17
C MET A 692 86.31 18.88 6.76
N GLU A 693 85.23 18.24 6.27
CA GLU A 693 84.89 16.81 6.47
C GLU A 693 84.41 16.13 5.16
N GLU A 694 84.37 14.79 5.16
CA GLU A 694 84.31 13.88 4.00
C GLU A 694 82.88 13.60 3.44
N VAL A 695 82.78 13.08 2.21
CA VAL A 695 81.52 12.59 1.61
C VAL A 695 81.62 11.11 1.18
N GLY A 696 81.15 10.20 2.05
CA GLY A 696 80.81 8.80 1.74
C GLY A 696 81.96 7.80 1.91
N SER A 697 81.84 6.70 2.66
CA SER A 697 80.64 6.03 3.21
C SER A 697 80.89 5.47 4.62
N SER A 698 79.83 5.40 5.44
CA SER A 698 79.79 5.02 6.88
C SER A 698 81.01 4.24 7.43
N LYS A 699 81.64 4.61 8.54
CA LYS A 699 81.05 4.97 9.85
C LYS A 699 82.12 5.63 10.74
N SER A 700 81.74 6.52 11.66
CA SER A 700 82.66 7.33 12.46
C SER A 700 83.45 6.57 13.54
N ILE A 701 84.67 7.03 13.84
CA ILE A 701 85.20 7.35 15.20
C ILE A 701 86.58 8.03 15.09
N SER A 702 86.91 8.82 16.11
CA SER A 702 88.03 9.77 16.18
C SER A 702 89.43 9.18 16.41
N SER A 703 90.42 9.91 15.88
CA SER A 703 91.83 10.02 16.34
C SER A 703 92.67 8.73 16.46
N ALA A 704 93.55 8.51 15.47
CA ALA A 704 94.85 7.89 15.68
C ALA A 704 95.89 8.43 14.68
N THR A 705 97.12 8.68 15.12
CA THR A 705 98.23 9.04 14.24
C THR A 705 98.64 7.83 13.39
N ILE A 706 98.47 7.91 12.08
CA ILE A 706 98.74 6.78 11.17
C ILE A 706 100.23 6.71 10.82
N ASN A 707 100.94 5.78 11.45
CA ASN A 707 102.25 5.34 10.97
C ASN A 707 102.10 4.13 10.04
N THR A 708 101.96 4.45 8.74
CA THR A 708 102.37 3.65 7.57
C THR A 708 101.82 2.23 7.38
N THR A 709 101.15 1.99 6.24
CA THR A 709 101.69 1.12 5.16
C THR A 709 100.79 1.09 3.91
N THR A 710 99.55 1.55 4.01
CA THR A 710 98.64 1.67 2.86
C THR A 710 99.03 2.81 1.92
N THR A 711 98.90 2.53 0.63
CA THR A 711 99.07 3.48 -0.47
C THR A 711 97.76 3.57 -1.23
N VAL A 712 97.23 4.76 -1.45
CA VAL A 712 95.94 4.95 -2.14
C VAL A 712 96.20 5.23 -3.62
N THR A 713 95.75 4.32 -4.49
CA THR A 713 95.79 4.47 -5.95
C THR A 713 94.44 4.95 -6.46
N LEU A 714 94.39 6.17 -6.96
CA LEU A 714 93.24 6.75 -7.64
C LEU A 714 93.39 6.58 -9.16
N ALA A 715 92.28 6.48 -9.88
CA ALA A 715 92.29 6.26 -11.33
C ALA A 715 92.28 7.58 -12.11
N ALA A 716 92.73 7.53 -13.37
CA ALA A 716 92.52 8.60 -14.32
C ALA A 716 91.02 8.89 -14.47
N GLY A 717 90.64 10.16 -14.35
CA GLY A 717 89.26 10.63 -14.30
C GLY A 717 88.66 10.73 -12.90
N SER A 718 89.33 10.25 -11.84
CA SER A 718 88.86 10.46 -10.46
C SER A 718 88.88 11.95 -10.10
N GLN A 719 87.79 12.44 -9.49
CA GLN A 719 87.63 13.83 -9.10
C GLN A 719 87.75 13.98 -7.58
N LEU A 720 88.69 14.81 -7.14
CA LEU A 720 88.91 15.17 -5.75
C LEU A 720 88.13 16.45 -5.45
N TYR A 721 87.12 16.35 -4.59
CA TYR A 721 86.26 17.46 -4.17
C TYR A 721 86.51 17.83 -2.72
N PHE A 722 86.65 19.12 -2.44
CA PHE A 722 86.89 19.65 -1.10
C PHE A 722 85.78 20.65 -0.75
N LYS A 723 85.05 20.38 0.35
CA LYS A 723 83.87 21.16 0.76
C LYS A 723 84.18 22.09 1.94
N VAL A 724 84.23 23.39 1.71
CA VAL A 724 84.29 24.39 2.80
C VAL A 724 82.86 24.68 3.25
N SER A 725 82.57 24.53 4.55
CA SER A 725 81.22 24.61 5.11
C SER A 725 81.11 25.64 6.25
N ASN A 726 79.89 26.14 6.47
CA ASN A 726 79.48 27.05 7.54
C ASN A 726 80.02 28.49 7.42
N ILE A 727 79.22 29.35 6.81
CA ILE A 727 79.41 30.80 6.71
C ILE A 727 78.12 31.47 7.24
N LEU A 728 78.18 32.02 8.45
CA LEU A 728 77.02 32.60 9.13
C LEU A 728 76.62 33.95 8.51
N ASN A 729 75.40 34.03 7.95
CA ASN A 729 74.68 35.27 7.60
C ASN A 729 75.46 36.33 6.78
N ARG A 730 76.51 35.95 6.04
CA ARG A 730 77.36 36.86 5.25
C ARG A 730 77.95 36.18 4.02
N ASN A 731 78.36 36.99 3.05
CA ASN A 731 78.71 36.57 1.70
C ASN A 731 80.23 36.63 1.48
N PHE A 732 80.83 35.65 0.78
CA PHE A 732 82.30 35.48 0.64
C PHE A 732 82.72 35.05 -0.78
N ILE A 733 84.01 35.25 -1.13
CA ILE A 733 84.61 34.99 -2.45
C ILE A 733 85.90 34.14 -2.31
N VAL A 734 86.11 33.16 -3.21
CA VAL A 734 87.32 32.31 -3.26
C VAL A 734 88.45 32.99 -4.05
N ASN A 735 89.66 33.02 -3.50
CA ASN A 735 90.81 33.74 -4.09
C ASN A 735 91.98 32.84 -4.50
N LYS A 736 92.33 31.79 -3.74
CA LYS A 736 93.38 30.82 -4.12
C LYS A 736 93.04 29.39 -3.69
N PHE A 737 93.48 28.40 -4.48
CA PHE A 737 93.47 26.97 -4.16
C PHE A 737 94.64 26.24 -4.86
N GLU A 738 95.34 25.31 -4.18
CA GLU A 738 96.52 24.58 -4.70
C GLU A 738 96.62 23.18 -4.07
N ILE A 739 96.95 22.12 -4.82
CA ILE A 739 97.07 20.73 -4.32
C ILE A 739 98.35 20.02 -4.82
N LYS A 740 98.91 19.17 -3.95
CA LYS A 740 100.11 18.34 -4.18
C LYS A 740 99.89 16.90 -3.69
N SER A 741 100.56 15.92 -4.31
CA SER A 741 100.56 14.50 -3.92
C SER A 741 101.98 14.05 -3.49
N TYR A 742 102.06 13.04 -2.62
CA TYR A 742 103.32 12.52 -2.08
C TYR A 742 103.32 10.99 -2.04
N TYR A 743 104.29 10.34 -2.70
CA TYR A 743 104.48 8.90 -2.65
C TYR A 743 105.91 8.56 -2.24
N ASN A 744 106.09 7.75 -1.19
CA ASN A 744 107.37 7.49 -0.53
C ASN A 744 108.20 8.78 -0.30
N ASN A 745 107.51 9.84 0.13
CA ASN A 745 108.02 11.20 0.36
C ASN A 745 108.60 11.93 -0.87
N VAL A 746 108.32 11.45 -2.09
CA VAL A 746 108.56 12.21 -3.33
C VAL A 746 107.31 13.00 -3.68
N GLU A 747 107.43 14.33 -3.71
CA GLU A 747 106.36 15.27 -4.08
C GLU A 747 106.08 15.23 -5.58
N THR A 748 104.81 15.26 -5.97
CA THR A 748 104.41 15.75 -7.29
C THR A 748 103.33 16.83 -7.16
N ILE A 749 103.60 18.01 -7.70
CA ILE A 749 102.63 19.12 -7.74
C ILE A 749 101.61 18.84 -8.86
N ARG A 750 100.32 19.04 -8.59
CA ARG A 750 99.24 18.64 -9.51
C ARG A 750 98.33 19.77 -9.99
N SER A 751 98.22 20.88 -9.26
CA SER A 751 97.52 22.07 -9.77
C SER A 751 98.14 23.37 -9.27
N SER A 752 97.93 24.43 -10.05
CA SER A 752 97.81 25.81 -9.56
C SER A 752 96.43 26.35 -9.94
N THR A 753 96.06 27.54 -9.46
CA THR A 753 94.70 28.09 -9.56
C THR A 753 94.09 28.19 -10.95
N SER A 754 94.86 28.06 -12.03
CA SER A 754 94.38 28.12 -13.41
C SER A 754 93.60 26.88 -13.89
N ASP A 755 93.75 25.73 -13.22
CA ASP A 755 93.22 24.44 -13.70
C ASP A 755 91.93 23.99 -12.99
N LEU A 756 91.23 24.92 -12.33
CA LEU A 756 90.02 24.65 -11.55
C LEU A 756 88.77 25.18 -12.26
N ALA A 757 87.80 24.29 -12.51
CA ALA A 757 86.45 24.70 -12.84
C ALA A 757 85.73 25.12 -11.55
N LEU A 758 85.65 26.43 -11.30
CA LEU A 758 84.75 26.99 -10.31
C LEU A 758 83.30 26.73 -10.77
N LEU A 759 82.56 25.90 -10.04
CA LEU A 759 81.20 25.48 -10.41
C LEU A 759 80.15 26.57 -10.17
N ASN A 760 80.42 27.55 -9.29
CA ASN A 760 79.57 28.72 -9.04
C ASN A 760 80.35 30.03 -9.23
N ASN A 761 79.74 31.00 -9.92
CA ASN A 761 80.30 32.33 -10.13
C ASN A 761 79.91 33.30 -9.00
N GLY A 762 80.90 33.94 -8.38
CA GLY A 762 80.77 35.32 -7.90
C GLY A 762 80.54 35.55 -6.41
N ILE A 763 79.35 35.24 -5.88
CA ILE A 763 78.90 35.63 -4.53
C ILE A 763 78.09 34.46 -3.94
N LEU A 764 78.25 34.19 -2.64
CA LEU A 764 77.57 33.12 -1.91
C LEU A 764 76.63 33.71 -0.85
N GLU A 765 75.45 33.12 -0.68
CA GLU A 765 74.46 33.52 0.33
C GLU A 765 74.68 32.79 1.68
N PRO A 766 74.03 33.22 2.78
CA PRO A 766 74.13 32.58 4.09
C PRO A 766 73.90 31.06 4.07
N TYR A 767 74.70 30.33 4.87
CA TYR A 767 74.61 28.87 5.06
C TYR A 767 74.95 27.99 3.85
N GLU A 768 75.33 28.55 2.70
CA GLU A 768 75.85 27.76 1.57
C GLU A 768 77.26 27.19 1.84
N SER A 769 77.71 26.31 0.92
CA SER A 769 79.01 25.64 1.03
C SER A 769 79.72 25.56 -0.33
N ILE A 770 81.05 25.61 -0.30
CA ILE A 770 81.89 25.72 -1.50
C ILE A 770 82.50 24.36 -1.82
N GLN A 771 82.25 23.82 -3.01
CA GLN A 771 82.97 22.65 -3.53
C GLN A 771 84.07 23.09 -4.52
N LEU A 772 85.32 22.71 -4.22
CA LEU A 772 86.47 22.91 -5.09
C LEU A 772 86.92 21.55 -5.63
N GLY A 773 86.90 21.37 -6.95
CA GLY A 773 87.13 20.09 -7.62
C GLY A 773 88.39 20.07 -8.48
N TYR A 774 89.21 19.02 -8.35
CA TYR A 774 90.34 18.73 -9.25
C TYR A 774 90.21 17.32 -9.83
N THR A 775 90.40 17.17 -11.14
CA THR A 775 90.32 15.86 -11.83
C THR A 775 91.71 15.30 -12.08
N LEU A 776 91.98 14.09 -11.63
CA LEU A 776 93.24 13.37 -11.88
C LEU A 776 93.32 12.92 -13.33
N ASN A 777 94.35 13.36 -14.07
CA ASN A 777 94.48 13.06 -15.50
C ASN A 777 95.08 11.67 -15.79
N ASN A 778 95.72 11.04 -14.81
CA ASN A 778 96.36 9.71 -14.91
C ASN A 778 96.09 8.92 -13.62
N ASN A 779 96.24 7.59 -13.65
CA ASN A 779 96.26 6.79 -12.42
C ASN A 779 97.43 7.26 -11.55
N GLU A 780 97.14 7.58 -10.28
CA GLU A 780 98.13 8.11 -9.34
C GLU A 780 98.04 7.39 -8.01
N THR A 781 99.19 6.90 -7.52
CA THR A 781 99.32 6.30 -6.20
C THR A 781 100.05 7.28 -5.29
N ALA A 782 99.46 7.62 -4.15
CA ALA A 782 100.11 8.44 -3.12
C ALA A 782 99.99 7.78 -1.73
N ASN A 783 100.84 8.21 -0.81
CA ASN A 783 100.65 8.00 0.62
C ASN A 783 99.82 9.11 1.25
N TYR A 784 99.93 10.34 0.75
CA TYR A 784 99.10 11.47 1.14
C TYR A 784 99.17 12.61 0.11
N TRP A 785 98.28 13.58 0.29
CA TRP A 785 98.12 14.82 -0.47
C TRP A 785 98.12 16.01 0.48
N THR A 786 98.36 17.22 -0.02
CA THR A 786 98.27 18.46 0.77
C THR A 786 97.63 19.56 -0.04
N GLY A 787 96.86 20.45 0.58
CA GLY A 787 96.26 21.60 -0.11
C GLY A 787 96.21 22.89 0.72
N ILE A 788 96.09 24.04 0.05
CA ILE A 788 96.02 25.38 0.66
C ILE A 788 94.96 26.24 -0.05
N TYR A 789 94.18 27.02 0.70
CA TYR A 789 93.14 27.91 0.14
C TYR A 789 92.96 29.26 0.87
N THR A 790 92.38 30.24 0.16
CA THR A 790 92.15 31.62 0.64
C THR A 790 90.75 32.14 0.24
N LEU A 791 90.03 32.80 1.16
CA LEU A 791 88.70 33.41 1.01
C LEU A 791 88.68 34.91 1.38
N VAL A 792 87.70 35.68 0.92
CA VAL A 792 87.48 37.11 1.24
C VAL A 792 85.99 37.42 1.53
N ASP A 793 85.65 38.15 2.60
CA ASP A 793 84.27 38.62 2.91
C ASP A 793 83.84 39.74 1.93
N SER A 794 82.67 39.65 1.31
CA SER A 794 82.25 40.62 0.28
C SER A 794 81.67 41.93 0.83
N TYR A 795 81.35 42.01 2.12
CA TYR A 795 80.85 43.21 2.78
C TYR A 795 81.95 43.95 3.57
N THR A 796 82.87 43.21 4.20
CA THR A 796 83.98 43.79 5.00
C THR A 796 85.33 43.78 4.30
N ASN A 797 85.50 42.97 3.25
CA ASN A 797 86.72 42.81 2.45
C ASN A 797 87.91 42.18 3.20
N GLU A 798 87.67 41.52 4.35
CA GLU A 798 88.70 40.81 5.13
C GLU A 798 89.05 39.43 4.52
N THR A 799 90.31 38.99 4.65
CA THR A 799 90.85 37.79 3.97
C THR A 799 91.26 36.68 4.95
N ILE A 800 90.87 35.43 4.68
CA ILE A 800 91.14 34.24 5.51
C ILE A 800 91.91 33.19 4.69
N THR A 801 92.97 32.57 5.24
CA THR A 801 93.76 31.51 4.58
C THR A 801 93.90 30.26 5.48
N ARG A 802 93.86 29.06 4.86
CA ARG A 802 93.89 27.74 5.51
C ARG A 802 94.64 26.69 4.67
N SER A 803 95.07 25.59 5.30
CA SER A 803 95.83 24.48 4.68
C SER A 803 95.51 23.13 5.34
N PHE A 804 95.57 22.03 4.59
CA PHE A 804 95.21 20.66 5.02
C PHE A 804 96.15 19.57 4.46
N ILE A 805 96.13 18.36 5.04
CA ILE A 805 96.93 17.20 4.61
C ILE A 805 96.08 15.93 4.61
N TRP A 806 95.75 15.39 3.43
CA TRP A 806 94.87 14.23 3.29
C TRP A 806 95.63 12.93 2.98
N ASP A 807 95.56 11.88 3.80
CA ASP A 807 96.28 10.61 3.58
C ASP A 807 95.60 9.62 2.62
N GLY A 808 94.53 10.04 1.96
CA GLY A 808 93.65 9.16 1.18
C GLY A 808 92.50 8.56 1.99
N THR A 809 92.49 8.78 3.31
CA THR A 809 91.43 8.38 4.26
C THR A 809 91.13 9.42 5.35
N ASN A 810 92.07 10.30 5.71
CA ASN A 810 91.95 11.27 6.82
C ASN A 810 92.59 12.62 6.43
N TYR A 811 92.09 13.74 6.95
CA TYR A 811 92.41 15.14 6.56
C TYR A 811 93.23 15.96 7.57
#